data_AF-A0A7X3WM41-F1
#
_entry.id   AF-A0A7X3WM41-F1
#
_cell.length_a   1.000
_cell.length_b   1.000
_cell.length_c   1.000
_cell.angle_alpha   90.00
_cell.angle_beta   90.00
_cell.angle_gamma   90.00
#
_symmetry.space_group_name_H-M   'P 1'
#
loop_
_entity.id
_entity.type
_entity.pdbx_description
1 polymer ?
#
loop_
_entity_poly.entity_id
_entity_poly.type
_entity_poly.pdbx_seq_one_letter_code
_entity_poly.pdbx_strand_id
1 'polypeptide(L)'
;MRRLISFWSLMAISLIFVSLASAVSTSLWEQQHRTEFEAGEIKNISVTSKGDASLSKKVEEFSELKEAQVWALAEDSEGNIYAGTGNEGKIYKISADGKTVTLYFDSPEVTIFSLVTGPDDVLYAGTGPDGLVYKITDKETPPKTLLKKGDKYVWALHLDGEGNLYAATGTEGKIYKITPEGESSVFFDTEEKNISSLLAFDGGLYAGSSGNGIIYKIMNDGSSSVIYQAREKEIRDLVMDSKGNVFATAVTSVPMDRGAPRPSRGPAVPNPQAPGSGPPQENRSVIYKLHPDGTTAHVWSSPEPLIFSTVLESDEQILVGTGSNGNLYRVNPTNGEFHSVGKCEAKDVVAILKTKNSDDMKTIVGAGNPGKLYTLTETYFEEGTLESSVHNAQSLSRWGKISWEADVQEGTSLTFATRTGNTRKPDDTWNKWSDELTTAEGTQIPNAAAQYIQWRAKFTTTDTAKAPILKKVTLASAQTNVEPTLSSVTVRTGVSSAQRPVPQPPGAPSRSGSAPASPKRWKVEWKVADANRDTLQFTVYYKAVDEENWKLLKKELNAPSYDWDITSIADGKYEVKVVATDKLSNPVGWEKTVDKVSAPVSVDNTDPEVGEINVEPQDDGTFKITCKVSDAMNTVQRAVYKIDNDEQWRVIFPEDGIFDSKEEQLLLHTTKLPEGAHSITIRVTDRAQNTATGRQSF
;
A
#
# COMPACT_ATOMS: atom_id res chain seq x y z
N MET A 1 18.29 -58.50 32.27
CA MET A 1 17.15 -59.34 32.69
C MET A 1 16.03 -58.43 33.18
N ARG A 2 14.81 -58.57 32.61
CA ARG A 2 13.45 -58.37 33.17
C ARG A 2 13.24 -57.28 34.25
N ARG A 3 12.22 -56.42 34.30
CA ARG A 3 10.91 -56.17 33.66
C ARG A 3 10.42 -54.82 34.29
N LEU A 4 9.95 -53.82 33.52
CA LEU A 4 8.54 -53.43 33.35
C LEU A 4 7.76 -53.05 34.65
N ILE A 5 7.33 -51.79 34.80
CA ILE A 5 5.92 -51.32 34.83
C ILE A 5 5.82 -49.82 35.24
N SER A 6 5.01 -49.09 34.46
CA SER A 6 4.58 -47.68 34.53
C SER A 6 3.97 -47.22 35.86
N PHE A 7 3.98 -45.91 36.14
CA PHE A 7 2.78 -45.16 36.58
C PHE A 7 2.97 -43.63 36.44
N TRP A 8 1.85 -42.92 36.37
CA TRP A 8 1.63 -41.69 35.61
C TRP A 8 2.17 -40.37 36.17
N SER A 9 2.36 -39.46 35.22
CA SER A 9 2.51 -38.01 35.33
C SER A 9 1.45 -37.33 36.21
N LEU A 10 1.88 -36.41 37.06
CA LEU A 10 1.06 -35.27 37.50
C LEU A 10 1.93 -34.01 37.47
N MET A 11 1.94 -33.36 36.31
CA MET A 11 2.55 -32.05 36.08
C MET A 11 1.46 -31.02 36.36
N ALA A 12 1.49 -30.41 37.56
CA ALA A 12 0.62 -29.30 37.90
C ALA A 12 1.14 -28.04 37.20
N ILE A 13 0.63 -27.78 35.99
CA ILE A 13 0.82 -26.51 35.28
C ILE A 13 -0.15 -25.51 35.93
N SER A 14 0.37 -24.70 36.85
CA SER A 14 -0.26 -23.45 37.26
C SER A 14 -0.18 -22.47 36.10
N LEU A 15 -1.19 -22.46 35.23
CA LEU A 15 -1.42 -21.42 34.24
C LEU A 15 -1.81 -20.13 34.97
N ILE A 16 -0.81 -19.31 35.27
CA ILE A 16 -1.02 -17.89 35.57
C ILE A 16 -1.43 -17.25 34.24
N PHE A 17 -2.73 -17.10 34.02
CA PHE A 17 -3.24 -16.17 33.01
C PHE A 17 -2.90 -14.75 33.46
N VAL A 18 -1.74 -14.25 33.03
CA VAL A 18 -1.47 -12.81 33.04
C VAL A 18 -2.40 -12.23 31.99
N SER A 19 -3.50 -11.61 32.42
CA SER A 19 -4.27 -10.74 31.55
C SER A 19 -3.35 -9.58 31.16
N LEU A 20 -2.86 -9.58 29.91
CA LEU A 20 -2.23 -8.42 29.32
C LEU A 20 -3.26 -7.29 29.35
N ALA A 21 -3.11 -6.37 30.31
CA ALA A 21 -3.82 -5.10 30.31
C ALA A 21 -3.27 -4.31 29.12
N SER A 22 -4.04 -4.21 28.05
CA SER A 22 -3.66 -3.47 26.84
C SER A 22 -3.79 -1.97 27.09
N ALA A 23 -2.92 -1.40 27.92
CA ALA A 23 -2.77 0.05 28.05
C ALA A 23 -2.51 0.71 26.68
N VAL A 24 -2.85 1.99 26.53
CA VAL A 24 -2.71 2.83 25.31
C VAL A 24 -1.57 2.34 24.45
N SER A 25 -1.88 1.68 23.33
CA SER A 25 -0.87 1.08 22.49
C SER A 25 -0.05 2.18 21.84
N THR A 26 1.24 2.23 22.16
CA THR A 26 2.19 3.09 21.44
C THR A 26 2.25 2.62 19.99
N SER A 27 2.07 3.53 19.05
CA SER A 27 2.24 3.26 17.62
C SER A 27 3.67 3.59 17.21
N LEU A 28 4.28 2.73 16.41
CA LEU A 28 5.58 2.98 15.78
C LEU A 28 5.37 3.18 14.29
N TRP A 29 5.83 4.32 13.78
CA TRP A 29 5.98 4.56 12.36
C TRP A 29 7.43 4.34 11.98
N GLU A 30 7.69 3.26 11.26
CA GLU A 30 9.01 2.87 10.79
C GLU A 30 9.11 3.09 9.27
N GLN A 31 10.27 3.59 8.83
CA GLN A 31 10.61 3.71 7.41
C GLN A 31 12.03 3.24 7.18
N GLN A 32 12.20 2.34 6.22
CA GLN A 32 13.49 1.71 5.87
C GLN A 32 13.57 1.26 4.42
N HIS A 33 12.48 1.37 3.64
CA HIS A 33 12.43 0.89 2.27
C HIS A 33 12.54 2.05 1.27
N ARG A 34 13.16 1.78 0.11
CA ARG A 34 13.34 2.75 -0.97
C ARG A 34 12.06 3.51 -1.32
N THR A 35 10.95 2.80 -1.49
CA THR A 35 9.66 3.41 -1.86
C THR A 35 9.13 4.37 -0.80
N GLU A 36 9.48 4.18 0.47
CA GLU A 36 9.06 5.04 1.57
C GLU A 36 9.87 6.34 1.61
N PHE A 37 11.16 6.27 1.30
CA PHE A 37 12.03 7.45 1.17
C PHE A 37 11.75 8.22 -0.13
N GLU A 38 11.56 7.52 -1.26
CA GLU A 38 11.24 8.14 -2.56
C GLU A 38 9.81 8.70 -2.65
N ALA A 39 8.89 8.29 -1.76
CA ALA A 39 7.58 8.93 -1.63
C ALA A 39 7.66 10.35 -1.05
N GLY A 40 8.82 10.71 -0.51
CA GLY A 40 9.14 12.01 0.05
C GLY A 40 9.68 13.03 -0.96
N GLU A 41 10.17 14.16 -0.46
CA GLU A 41 10.92 15.13 -1.25
C GLU A 41 12.43 14.91 -1.05
N ILE A 42 13.13 14.69 -2.16
CA ILE A 42 14.57 14.41 -2.19
C ILE A 42 15.33 15.58 -2.82
N LYS A 43 16.39 16.02 -2.14
CA LYS A 43 17.37 16.97 -2.68
C LYS A 43 18.78 16.46 -2.42
N ASN A 44 19.53 16.19 -3.49
CA ASN A 44 20.91 15.69 -3.45
C ASN A 44 21.10 14.40 -2.63
N ILE A 45 20.06 13.55 -2.55
CA ILE A 45 20.11 12.24 -1.88
C ILE A 45 19.92 11.13 -2.92
N SER A 46 20.71 10.08 -2.78
CA SER A 46 20.60 8.82 -3.48
C SER A 46 19.97 7.79 -2.55
N VAL A 47 19.06 6.97 -3.07
CA VAL A 47 18.47 5.86 -2.32
C VAL A 47 18.76 4.56 -3.07
N THR A 48 19.34 3.60 -2.37
CA THR A 48 19.61 2.27 -2.93
C THR A 48 18.34 1.44 -3.00
N SER A 49 18.35 0.42 -3.85
CA SER A 49 17.29 -0.60 -3.93
C SER A 49 17.05 -1.34 -2.61
N LYS A 50 18.01 -1.34 -1.69
CA LYS A 50 17.89 -1.89 -0.32
C LYS A 50 17.25 -0.93 0.67
N GLY A 51 17.12 0.35 0.32
CA GLY A 51 16.59 1.39 1.20
C GLY A 51 17.64 2.21 1.94
N ASP A 52 18.93 2.07 1.61
CA ASP A 52 19.97 2.93 2.20
C ASP A 52 19.95 4.30 1.50
N ALA A 53 19.82 5.38 2.27
CA ALA A 53 19.81 6.75 1.76
C ALA A 53 21.13 7.47 2.11
N SER A 54 21.78 8.08 1.13
CA SER A 54 23.03 8.84 1.31
C SER A 54 23.08 10.07 0.42
N LEU A 55 24.06 10.95 0.60
CA LEU A 55 24.32 12.03 -0.37
C LEU A 55 24.51 11.45 -1.79
N SER A 56 24.00 12.14 -2.80
CA SER A 56 24.25 11.82 -4.22
C SER A 56 25.63 12.27 -4.64
N LYS A 57 26.18 11.64 -5.68
CA LYS A 57 27.38 12.14 -6.37
C LYS A 57 27.03 13.39 -7.18
N LYS A 58 28.01 14.24 -7.42
CA LYS A 58 27.83 15.44 -8.25
C LYS A 58 27.85 15.06 -9.73
N VAL A 59 26.95 15.67 -10.47
CA VAL A 59 26.95 15.66 -11.93
C VAL A 59 27.18 17.10 -12.35
N GLU A 60 28.41 17.39 -12.77
CA GLU A 60 28.85 18.74 -13.05
C GLU A 60 28.86 18.98 -14.55
N GLU A 61 28.57 20.21 -14.98
CA GLU A 61 28.70 20.56 -16.38
C GLU A 61 30.19 20.49 -16.78
N PHE A 62 30.49 19.66 -17.77
CA PHE A 62 31.84 19.51 -18.32
C PHE A 62 32.11 20.56 -19.38
N SER A 63 31.14 20.83 -20.25
CA SER A 63 31.24 21.84 -21.30
C SER A 63 29.86 22.26 -21.80
N GLU A 64 29.72 23.54 -22.15
CA GLU A 64 28.49 24.09 -22.73
C GLU A 64 28.52 23.95 -24.25
N LEU A 65 27.49 23.29 -24.81
CA LEU A 65 27.22 23.26 -26.24
C LEU A 65 25.90 24.00 -26.50
N LYS A 66 25.86 24.84 -27.54
CA LYS A 66 24.63 25.56 -27.92
C LYS A 66 23.77 24.73 -28.87
N GLU A 67 23.48 23.52 -28.45
CA GLU A 67 22.88 22.49 -29.29
C GLU A 67 21.64 21.91 -28.61
N ALA A 68 20.72 21.33 -29.39
CA ALA A 68 19.52 20.73 -28.82
C ALA A 68 19.83 19.38 -28.14
N GLN A 69 20.76 18.62 -28.71
CA GLN A 69 21.06 17.23 -28.33
C GLN A 69 22.50 16.87 -28.67
N VAL A 70 23.15 16.12 -27.79
CA VAL A 70 24.41 15.41 -28.06
C VAL A 70 24.11 13.92 -28.18
N TRP A 71 24.23 13.37 -29.38
CA TRP A 71 23.84 11.99 -29.70
C TRP A 71 24.97 10.99 -29.52
N ALA A 72 26.19 11.40 -29.82
CA ALA A 72 27.34 10.50 -29.86
C ALA A 72 28.57 11.17 -29.25
N LEU A 73 29.40 10.35 -28.61
CA LEU A 73 30.66 10.76 -28.02
C LEU A 73 31.77 9.83 -28.50
N ALA A 74 32.96 10.38 -28.75
CA ALA A 74 34.19 9.62 -28.95
C ALA A 74 35.37 10.36 -28.32
N GLU A 75 36.46 9.65 -28.04
CA GLU A 75 37.68 10.20 -27.42
C GLU A 75 38.85 10.06 -28.39
N ASP A 76 39.75 11.04 -28.43
CA ASP A 76 41.04 10.92 -29.10
C ASP A 76 42.17 10.50 -28.14
N SER A 77 43.37 10.25 -28.68
CA SER A 77 44.53 9.79 -27.92
C SER A 77 45.06 10.82 -26.91
N GLU A 78 44.70 12.09 -27.06
CA GLU A 78 45.02 13.19 -26.13
C GLU A 78 43.96 13.38 -25.04
N GLY A 79 42.86 12.61 -25.08
CA GLY A 79 41.73 12.71 -24.15
C GLY A 79 40.73 13.81 -24.49
N ASN A 80 40.81 14.41 -25.68
CA ASN A 80 39.78 15.33 -26.15
C ASN A 80 38.52 14.54 -26.55
N ILE A 81 37.36 15.16 -26.36
CA ILE A 81 36.06 14.56 -26.63
C ILE A 81 35.48 15.10 -27.93
N TYR A 82 35.11 14.22 -28.84
CA TYR A 82 34.26 14.53 -29.98
C TYR A 82 32.80 14.36 -29.59
N ALA A 83 31.97 15.38 -29.84
CA ALA A 83 30.53 15.36 -29.58
C ALA A 83 29.76 15.57 -30.89
N GLY A 84 28.99 14.56 -31.29
CA GLY A 84 28.09 14.60 -32.44
C GLY A 84 26.69 15.07 -32.05
N THR A 85 26.13 16.03 -32.80
CA THR A 85 24.89 16.73 -32.41
C THR A 85 23.70 16.39 -33.29
N GLY A 86 22.51 16.69 -32.79
CA GLY A 86 21.23 16.55 -33.50
C GLY A 86 20.65 17.89 -33.95
N ASN A 87 19.76 17.84 -34.96
CA ASN A 87 19.15 18.96 -35.69
C ASN A 87 20.08 19.77 -36.63
N GLU A 88 21.34 19.97 -36.24
CA GLU A 88 22.32 20.70 -37.07
C GLU A 88 23.50 19.83 -37.54
N GLY A 89 23.60 18.58 -37.06
CA GLY A 89 24.58 17.60 -37.53
C GLY A 89 26.04 18.01 -37.39
N LYS A 90 26.38 18.75 -36.34
CA LYS A 90 27.73 19.21 -36.09
C LYS A 90 28.53 18.19 -35.29
N ILE A 91 29.83 18.23 -35.46
CA ILE A 91 30.80 17.58 -34.58
C ILE A 91 31.64 18.67 -33.94
N TYR A 92 31.65 18.69 -32.62
CA TYR A 92 32.52 19.54 -31.82
C TYR A 92 33.69 18.71 -31.28
N LYS A 93 34.89 19.29 -31.27
CA LYS A 93 36.04 18.78 -30.50
C LYS A 93 36.18 19.63 -29.25
N ILE A 94 36.12 18.98 -28.10
CA ILE A 94 36.20 19.56 -26.76
C ILE A 94 37.51 19.11 -26.12
N SER A 95 38.30 20.05 -25.59
CA SER A 95 39.57 19.71 -24.92
C SER A 95 39.36 18.78 -23.72
N ALA A 96 40.39 18.00 -23.35
CA ALA A 96 40.33 17.08 -22.20
C ALA A 96 39.92 17.75 -20.86
N ASP A 97 40.11 19.06 -20.73
CA ASP A 97 39.69 19.86 -19.57
C ASP A 97 38.29 20.50 -19.70
N GLY A 98 37.60 20.28 -20.81
CA GLY A 98 36.24 20.78 -21.08
C GLY A 98 36.16 22.25 -21.52
N LYS A 99 37.28 23.00 -21.49
CA LYS A 99 37.24 24.47 -21.62
C LYS A 99 37.25 24.99 -23.05
N THR A 100 37.88 24.26 -23.96
CA THR A 100 38.01 24.69 -25.36
C THR A 100 37.07 23.87 -26.22
N VAL A 101 36.08 24.52 -26.81
CA VAL A 101 35.13 23.92 -27.75
C VAL A 101 35.41 24.46 -29.14
N THR A 102 35.68 23.56 -30.08
CA THR A 102 35.90 23.91 -31.49
C THR A 102 34.95 23.14 -32.38
N LEU A 103 34.30 23.83 -33.32
CA LEU A 103 33.61 23.15 -34.41
C LEU A 103 34.66 22.40 -35.23
N TYR A 104 34.52 21.08 -35.28
CA TYR A 104 35.44 20.15 -35.94
C TYR A 104 34.92 19.76 -37.32
N PHE A 105 33.62 19.49 -37.43
CA PHE A 105 32.96 19.23 -38.70
C PHE A 105 31.52 19.77 -38.70
N ASP A 106 31.11 20.36 -39.82
CA ASP A 106 29.74 20.82 -40.09
C ASP A 106 29.17 19.95 -41.20
N SER A 107 28.38 18.95 -40.82
CA SER A 107 27.85 17.97 -41.77
C SER A 107 26.74 18.59 -42.61
N PRO A 108 26.61 18.22 -43.90
CA PRO A 108 25.41 18.56 -44.67
C PRO A 108 24.15 17.82 -44.15
N GLU A 109 24.35 16.79 -43.34
CA GLU A 109 23.28 16.00 -42.70
C GLU A 109 22.88 16.63 -41.37
N VAL A 110 21.63 16.44 -40.94
CA VAL A 110 21.10 17.14 -39.76
C VAL A 110 21.40 16.44 -38.43
N THR A 111 21.94 15.23 -38.43
CA THR A 111 22.24 14.50 -37.19
C THR A 111 23.45 13.59 -37.33
N ILE A 112 24.31 13.60 -36.31
CA ILE A 112 25.41 12.65 -36.12
C ILE A 112 24.98 11.62 -35.07
N PHE A 113 24.62 10.41 -35.51
CA PHE A 113 24.08 9.37 -34.61
C PHE A 113 25.17 8.53 -33.94
N SER A 114 26.33 8.40 -34.58
CA SER A 114 27.40 7.53 -34.11
C SER A 114 28.77 8.10 -34.43
N LEU A 115 29.72 7.91 -33.52
CA LEU A 115 31.10 8.32 -33.64
C LEU A 115 32.01 7.19 -33.16
N VAL A 116 33.13 6.97 -33.87
CA VAL A 116 34.21 6.11 -33.39
C VAL A 116 35.55 6.67 -33.84
N THR A 117 36.51 6.71 -32.92
CA THR A 117 37.90 7.09 -33.22
C THR A 117 38.71 5.86 -33.56
N GLY A 118 39.45 5.91 -34.67
CA GLY A 118 40.38 4.86 -35.09
C GLY A 118 41.84 5.21 -34.79
N PRO A 119 42.78 4.44 -35.37
CA PRO A 119 44.21 4.76 -35.32
C PRO A 119 44.50 6.19 -35.83
N ASP A 120 45.54 6.81 -35.28
CA ASP A 120 45.98 8.18 -35.61
C ASP A 120 44.88 9.25 -35.43
N ASP A 121 43.96 9.02 -34.49
CA ASP A 121 42.84 9.91 -34.14
C ASP A 121 41.89 10.24 -35.30
N VAL A 122 41.86 9.38 -36.31
CA VAL A 122 40.89 9.48 -37.41
C VAL A 122 39.48 9.23 -36.87
N LEU A 123 38.59 10.19 -37.11
CA LEU A 123 37.20 10.11 -36.66
C LEU A 123 36.30 9.57 -37.78
N TYR A 124 35.48 8.57 -37.44
CA TYR A 124 34.41 8.09 -38.30
C TYR A 124 33.06 8.52 -37.75
N ALA A 125 32.20 9.04 -38.62
CA ALA A 125 30.90 9.58 -38.25
C ALA A 125 29.77 9.00 -39.09
N GLY A 126 28.74 8.49 -38.42
CA GLY A 126 27.51 7.98 -39.03
C GLY A 126 26.38 8.99 -38.90
N THR A 127 25.65 9.25 -39.99
CA THR A 127 24.67 10.35 -40.07
C THR A 127 23.26 9.92 -40.44
N GLY A 128 22.33 10.87 -40.41
CA GLY A 128 21.04 10.80 -41.11
C GLY A 128 20.52 12.18 -41.52
N PRO A 129 19.62 12.27 -42.52
CA PRO A 129 18.73 11.22 -43.00
C PRO A 129 19.15 10.46 -44.27
N ASP A 130 20.36 10.67 -44.81
CA ASP A 130 20.85 9.97 -46.01
C ASP A 130 21.84 8.83 -45.69
N GLY A 131 21.98 8.47 -44.41
CA GLY A 131 22.73 7.29 -43.96
C GLY A 131 24.20 7.28 -44.39
N LEU A 132 24.86 8.43 -44.32
CA LEU A 132 26.24 8.58 -44.76
C LEU A 132 27.22 8.16 -43.67
N VAL A 133 28.37 7.63 -44.11
CA VAL A 133 29.54 7.41 -43.24
C VAL A 133 30.68 8.27 -43.74
N TYR A 134 31.21 9.12 -42.87
CA TYR A 134 32.37 9.97 -43.15
C TYR A 134 33.62 9.46 -42.44
N LYS A 135 34.77 9.60 -43.11
CA LYS A 135 36.12 9.54 -42.53
C LYS A 135 36.67 10.96 -42.47
N ILE A 136 37.01 11.42 -41.27
CA ILE A 136 37.47 12.77 -40.97
C ILE A 136 38.87 12.64 -40.34
N THR A 137 39.89 13.15 -41.02
CA THR A 137 41.29 13.08 -40.55
C THR A 137 41.66 14.28 -39.70
N ASP A 138 41.13 15.45 -40.05
CA ASP A 138 41.39 16.72 -39.43
C ASP A 138 40.30 17.72 -39.84
N LYS A 139 40.36 18.92 -39.27
CA LYS A 139 39.38 19.99 -39.52
C LYS A 139 39.54 20.68 -40.88
N GLU A 140 40.75 20.70 -41.44
CA GLU A 140 41.08 21.47 -42.65
C GLU A 140 40.84 20.64 -43.92
N THR A 141 40.97 19.32 -43.82
CA THR A 141 40.77 18.37 -44.92
C THR A 141 39.28 18.02 -45.08
N PRO A 142 38.71 18.16 -46.29
CA PRO A 142 37.34 17.72 -46.55
C PRO A 142 37.13 16.23 -46.24
N PRO A 143 36.06 15.86 -45.49
CA PRO A 143 35.81 14.46 -45.16
C PRO A 143 35.60 13.56 -46.37
N LYS A 144 36.11 12.33 -46.30
CA LYS A 144 35.86 11.29 -47.31
C LYS A 144 34.59 10.53 -46.96
N THR A 145 33.60 10.53 -47.85
CA THR A 145 32.41 9.66 -47.71
C THR A 145 32.78 8.22 -48.05
N LEU A 146 32.59 7.30 -47.09
CA LEU A 146 32.85 5.87 -47.24
C LEU A 146 31.58 5.07 -47.59
N LEU A 147 30.41 5.55 -47.14
CA LEU A 147 29.12 4.91 -47.39
C LEU A 147 28.09 5.92 -47.90
N LYS A 148 27.41 5.55 -48.99
CA LYS A 148 26.24 6.23 -49.55
C LYS A 148 25.45 5.21 -50.40
N LYS A 149 24.68 4.35 -49.72
CA LYS A 149 24.01 3.20 -50.35
C LYS A 149 22.47 3.27 -50.32
N GLY A 150 21.90 4.38 -49.87
CA GLY A 150 20.44 4.65 -49.92
C GLY A 150 19.68 4.34 -48.63
N ASP A 151 20.32 3.71 -47.64
CA ASP A 151 19.81 3.67 -46.26
C ASP A 151 19.78 5.06 -45.63
N LYS A 152 18.89 5.29 -44.66
CA LYS A 152 18.64 6.65 -44.13
C LYS A 152 19.42 7.00 -42.87
N TYR A 153 19.79 6.03 -42.06
CA TYR A 153 20.37 6.28 -40.74
C TYR A 153 21.54 5.35 -40.49
N VAL A 154 22.61 5.84 -39.87
CA VAL A 154 23.72 5.02 -39.36
C VAL A 154 23.72 5.09 -37.84
N TRP A 155 23.03 4.14 -37.20
CA TRP A 155 22.77 4.17 -35.75
C TRP A 155 23.99 3.84 -34.91
N ALA A 156 24.83 2.92 -35.36
CA ALA A 156 26.01 2.49 -34.64
C ALA A 156 27.18 2.23 -35.59
N LEU A 157 28.38 2.53 -35.11
CA LEU A 157 29.64 2.25 -35.77
C LEU A 157 30.50 1.39 -34.85
N HIS A 158 31.22 0.43 -35.43
CA HIS A 158 32.24 -0.33 -34.72
C HIS A 158 33.48 -0.50 -35.59
N LEU A 159 34.67 -0.29 -35.02
CA LEU A 159 35.94 -0.45 -35.72
C LEU A 159 36.68 -1.67 -35.12
N ASP A 160 36.99 -2.66 -35.96
CA ASP A 160 37.76 -3.84 -35.52
C ASP A 160 39.28 -3.58 -35.49
N GLY A 161 40.04 -4.54 -34.95
CA GLY A 161 41.49 -4.45 -34.83
C GLY A 161 42.25 -4.47 -36.16
N GLU A 162 41.60 -4.83 -37.27
CA GLU A 162 42.17 -4.79 -38.62
C GLU A 162 41.87 -3.44 -39.32
N GLY A 163 41.08 -2.57 -38.68
CA GLY A 163 40.66 -1.28 -39.22
C GLY A 163 39.42 -1.36 -40.12
N ASN A 164 38.70 -2.49 -40.14
CA ASN A 164 37.42 -2.55 -40.81
C ASN A 164 36.35 -1.85 -39.97
N LEU A 165 35.55 -1.01 -40.62
CA LEU A 165 34.44 -0.28 -40.01
C LEU A 165 33.12 -0.98 -40.34
N TYR A 166 32.34 -1.31 -39.32
CA TYR A 166 31.01 -1.87 -39.43
C TYR A 166 29.98 -0.79 -39.13
N ALA A 167 29.05 -0.58 -40.06
CA ALA A 167 28.00 0.43 -39.96
C ALA A 167 26.62 -0.21 -39.91
N ALA A 168 25.95 -0.12 -38.76
CA ALA A 168 24.57 -0.55 -38.57
C ALA A 168 23.59 0.52 -39.07
N THR A 169 22.72 0.15 -40.00
CA THR A 169 21.82 1.10 -40.67
C THR A 169 20.35 0.93 -40.29
N GLY A 170 19.59 1.99 -40.56
CA GLY A 170 18.14 2.05 -40.41
C GLY A 170 17.42 2.28 -41.72
N THR A 171 16.16 1.83 -41.76
CA THR A 171 15.20 1.66 -42.88
C THR A 171 15.29 0.33 -43.64
N GLU A 172 16.49 -0.16 -43.96
CA GLU A 172 16.69 -1.49 -44.57
C GLU A 172 17.37 -2.49 -43.61
N GLY A 173 17.79 -2.06 -42.42
CA GLY A 173 18.34 -2.93 -41.38
C GLY A 173 19.66 -3.63 -41.73
N LYS A 174 20.51 -3.03 -42.57
CA LYS A 174 21.77 -3.66 -42.99
C LYS A 174 22.92 -3.35 -42.04
N ILE A 175 23.92 -4.22 -42.06
CA ILE A 175 25.25 -3.91 -41.54
C ILE A 175 26.20 -3.91 -42.73
N TYR A 176 26.87 -2.79 -42.98
CA TYR A 176 27.91 -2.71 -44.00
C TYR A 176 29.28 -2.89 -43.36
N LYS A 177 30.15 -3.70 -43.97
CA LYS A 177 31.58 -3.75 -43.67
C LYS A 177 32.31 -2.86 -44.67
N ILE A 178 33.16 -1.98 -44.14
CA ILE A 178 33.95 -1.01 -44.89
C ILE A 178 35.42 -1.28 -44.58
N THR A 179 36.21 -1.63 -45.59
CA THR A 179 37.66 -1.91 -45.41
C THR A 179 38.45 -0.62 -45.14
N PRO A 180 39.69 -0.70 -44.63
CA PRO A 180 40.55 0.48 -44.45
C PRO A 180 40.73 1.33 -45.73
N GLU A 181 40.68 0.70 -46.90
CA GLU A 181 40.77 1.33 -48.22
C GLU A 181 39.48 2.11 -48.58
N GLY A 182 38.37 1.78 -47.92
CA GLY A 182 37.06 2.37 -48.11
C GLY A 182 36.13 1.56 -49.02
N GLU A 183 36.43 0.29 -49.30
CA GLU A 183 35.53 -0.59 -50.03
C GLU A 183 34.39 -1.03 -49.12
N SER A 184 33.13 -0.83 -49.56
CA SER A 184 31.93 -1.17 -48.77
C SER A 184 31.17 -2.35 -49.35
N SER A 185 30.82 -3.31 -48.49
CA SER A 185 30.01 -4.49 -48.81
C SER A 185 28.95 -4.74 -47.71
N VAL A 186 27.88 -5.45 -48.05
CA VAL A 186 26.87 -5.88 -47.05
C VAL A 186 27.46 -7.04 -46.26
N PHE A 187 27.62 -6.86 -44.96
CA PHE A 187 28.09 -7.88 -44.03
C PHE A 187 26.94 -8.71 -43.45
N PHE A 188 25.81 -8.06 -43.19
CA PHE A 188 24.60 -8.71 -42.68
C PHE A 188 23.34 -7.99 -43.20
N ASP A 189 22.33 -8.77 -43.52
CA ASP A 189 21.03 -8.32 -44.04
C ASP A 189 19.92 -9.04 -43.25
N THR A 190 19.02 -8.27 -42.63
CA THR A 190 17.94 -8.79 -41.78
C THR A 190 16.57 -8.32 -42.29
N GLU A 191 15.52 -9.01 -41.87
CA GLU A 191 14.14 -8.59 -42.10
C GLU A 191 13.71 -7.41 -41.20
N GLU A 192 14.49 -7.11 -40.15
CA GLU A 192 14.27 -5.94 -39.30
C GLU A 192 14.61 -4.65 -40.06
N LYS A 193 13.86 -3.57 -39.81
CA LYS A 193 14.12 -2.29 -40.49
C LYS A 193 15.31 -1.52 -39.92
N ASN A 194 15.73 -1.81 -38.70
CA ASN A 194 16.77 -1.04 -38.02
C ASN A 194 17.63 -1.95 -37.16
N ILE A 195 18.94 -1.78 -37.27
CA ILE A 195 19.91 -2.24 -36.28
C ILE A 195 20.36 -1.01 -35.48
N SER A 196 20.06 -1.01 -34.18
CA SER A 196 20.25 0.14 -33.28
C SER A 196 21.56 0.09 -32.49
N SER A 197 22.15 -1.08 -32.30
CA SER A 197 23.37 -1.25 -31.49
C SER A 197 24.29 -2.33 -32.06
N LEU A 198 25.59 -2.16 -31.83
CA LEU A 198 26.66 -3.09 -32.20
C LEU A 198 27.59 -3.30 -31.03
N LEU A 199 28.01 -4.55 -30.81
CA LEU A 199 29.00 -4.93 -29.81
C LEU A 199 29.91 -6.03 -30.37
N ALA A 200 31.22 -5.79 -30.45
CA ALA A 200 32.14 -6.81 -30.93
C ALA A 200 32.51 -7.84 -29.88
N PHE A 201 32.90 -9.02 -30.37
CA PHE A 201 33.53 -10.08 -29.60
C PHE A 201 34.58 -10.79 -30.45
N ASP A 202 35.37 -11.67 -29.83
CA ASP A 202 36.35 -12.46 -30.57
C ASP A 202 35.66 -13.39 -31.59
N GLY A 203 35.82 -13.08 -32.88
CA GLY A 203 35.22 -13.83 -33.99
C GLY A 203 33.91 -13.27 -34.55
N GLY A 204 33.43 -12.09 -34.12
CA GLY A 204 32.23 -11.50 -34.71
C GLY A 204 31.64 -10.27 -34.02
N LEU A 205 30.36 -10.02 -34.30
CA LEU A 205 29.55 -8.92 -33.76
C LEU A 205 28.23 -9.43 -33.18
N TYR A 206 27.80 -8.85 -32.08
CA TYR A 206 26.41 -8.82 -31.67
C TYR A 206 25.73 -7.58 -32.24
N ALA A 207 24.50 -7.75 -32.73
CA ALA A 207 23.69 -6.68 -33.29
C ALA A 207 22.30 -6.67 -32.68
N GLY A 208 21.87 -5.51 -32.15
CA GLY A 208 20.55 -5.31 -31.58
C GLY A 208 19.60 -4.63 -32.55
N SER A 209 18.37 -5.13 -32.69
CA SER A 209 17.36 -4.55 -33.59
C SER A 209 16.40 -3.59 -32.91
N SER A 210 15.77 -2.72 -33.71
CA SER A 210 14.62 -1.91 -33.32
C SER A 210 13.40 -2.23 -34.19
N GLY A 211 12.31 -2.63 -33.53
CA GLY A 211 11.09 -3.17 -34.12
C GLY A 211 10.59 -4.38 -33.33
N ASN A 212 11.40 -5.44 -33.29
CA ASN A 212 11.08 -6.70 -32.61
C ASN A 212 12.06 -7.11 -31.50
N GLY A 213 13.01 -6.25 -31.14
CA GLY A 213 13.91 -6.45 -30.00
C GLY A 213 14.81 -7.69 -30.14
N ILE A 214 15.35 -7.93 -31.34
CA ILE A 214 16.11 -9.13 -31.66
C ILE A 214 17.61 -8.86 -31.43
N ILE A 215 18.31 -9.84 -30.86
CA ILE A 215 19.77 -9.85 -30.74
C ILE A 215 20.32 -10.93 -31.66
N TYR A 216 21.11 -10.50 -32.64
CA TYR A 216 21.83 -11.37 -33.55
C TYR A 216 23.27 -11.57 -33.07
N LYS A 217 23.79 -12.78 -33.22
CA LYS A 217 25.22 -13.09 -33.19
C LYS A 217 25.67 -13.37 -34.61
N ILE A 218 26.61 -12.59 -35.11
CA ILE A 218 27.10 -12.61 -36.49
C ILE A 218 28.60 -12.90 -36.43
N MET A 219 29.02 -14.00 -37.02
CA MET A 219 30.42 -14.41 -37.09
C MET A 219 31.14 -13.67 -38.22
N ASN A 220 32.47 -13.59 -38.18
CA ASN A 220 33.29 -12.91 -39.19
C ASN A 220 33.12 -13.47 -40.61
N ASP A 221 32.70 -14.73 -40.76
CA ASP A 221 32.40 -15.36 -42.05
C ASP A 221 31.00 -14.98 -42.61
N GLY A 222 30.26 -14.15 -41.88
CA GLY A 222 28.90 -13.72 -42.20
C GLY A 222 27.80 -14.67 -41.73
N SER A 223 28.16 -15.83 -41.15
CA SER A 223 27.15 -16.73 -40.57
C SER A 223 26.50 -16.07 -39.35
N SER A 224 25.17 -16.16 -39.24
CA SER A 224 24.41 -15.44 -38.21
C SER A 224 23.36 -16.32 -37.55
N SER A 225 23.07 -16.04 -36.28
CA SER A 225 21.97 -16.65 -35.53
C SER A 225 21.29 -15.65 -34.61
N VAL A 226 20.02 -15.87 -34.30
CA VAL A 226 19.33 -15.13 -33.23
C VAL A 226 19.65 -15.81 -31.90
N ILE A 227 20.20 -15.05 -30.95
CA ILE A 227 20.52 -15.57 -29.62
C ILE A 227 19.45 -15.24 -28.59
N TYR A 228 18.71 -14.15 -28.81
CA TYR A 228 17.62 -13.75 -27.92
C TYR A 228 16.65 -12.81 -28.65
N GLN A 229 15.37 -12.91 -28.29
CA GLN A 229 14.35 -11.94 -28.66
C GLN A 229 13.74 -11.39 -27.39
N ALA A 230 13.99 -10.12 -27.12
CA ALA A 230 13.42 -9.43 -25.99
C ALA A 230 11.90 -9.29 -26.17
N ARG A 231 11.20 -9.14 -25.04
CA ARG A 231 9.78 -8.77 -25.09
C ARG A 231 9.60 -7.29 -25.46
N GLU A 232 10.65 -6.51 -25.23
CA GLU A 232 10.77 -5.12 -25.61
C GLU A 232 10.99 -4.96 -27.11
N LYS A 233 10.70 -3.77 -27.65
CA LYS A 233 10.69 -3.54 -29.10
C LYS A 233 12.06 -3.17 -29.65
N GLU A 234 12.96 -2.69 -28.82
CA GLU A 234 14.27 -2.21 -29.24
C GLU A 234 15.36 -2.72 -28.30
N ILE A 235 16.47 -3.16 -28.88
CA ILE A 235 17.74 -3.37 -28.19
C ILE A 235 18.57 -2.11 -28.36
N ARG A 236 18.44 -1.21 -27.37
CA ARG A 236 19.05 0.11 -27.41
C ARG A 236 20.56 0.04 -27.37
N ASP A 237 21.10 -0.85 -26.56
CA ASP A 237 22.53 -0.90 -26.27
C ASP A 237 22.97 -2.28 -25.79
N LEU A 238 24.25 -2.58 -25.99
CA LEU A 238 24.87 -3.87 -25.72
C LEU A 238 26.25 -3.65 -25.12
N VAL A 239 26.51 -4.20 -23.92
CA VAL A 239 27.84 -4.17 -23.28
C VAL A 239 28.28 -5.58 -22.86
N MET A 240 29.58 -5.81 -22.73
CA MET A 240 30.14 -7.13 -22.38
C MET A 240 31.05 -7.08 -21.17
N ASP A 241 30.90 -8.04 -20.24
CA ASP A 241 31.86 -8.23 -19.15
C ASP A 241 33.08 -9.06 -19.56
N SER A 242 34.10 -9.10 -18.69
CA SER A 242 35.34 -9.85 -18.96
C SER A 242 35.14 -11.37 -19.13
N LYS A 243 33.97 -11.90 -18.73
CA LYS A 243 33.61 -13.33 -18.83
C LYS A 243 32.83 -13.63 -20.12
N GLY A 244 32.60 -12.63 -20.97
CA GLY A 244 31.86 -12.75 -22.21
C GLY A 244 30.34 -12.76 -22.05
N ASN A 245 29.80 -12.40 -20.88
CA ASN A 245 28.37 -12.20 -20.74
C ASN A 245 27.97 -10.88 -21.41
N VAL A 246 26.90 -10.89 -22.19
CA VAL A 246 26.36 -9.71 -22.87
C VAL A 246 25.20 -9.16 -22.05
N PHE A 247 25.24 -7.88 -21.73
CA PHE A 247 24.15 -7.15 -21.11
C PHE A 247 23.42 -6.35 -22.18
N ALA A 248 22.14 -6.67 -22.37
CA ALA A 248 21.30 -6.04 -23.38
C ALA A 248 20.29 -5.10 -22.73
N THR A 249 20.39 -3.83 -23.09
CA THR A 249 19.45 -2.78 -22.69
C THR A 249 18.29 -2.78 -23.67
N ALA A 250 17.14 -3.27 -23.20
CA ALA A 250 15.94 -3.44 -24.02
C ALA A 250 14.86 -2.42 -23.61
N VAL A 251 14.23 -1.77 -24.59
CA VAL A 251 13.30 -0.65 -24.36
C VAL A 251 12.01 -0.83 -25.16
N THR A 252 10.88 -0.54 -24.52
CA THR A 252 9.60 -0.30 -25.21
C THR A 252 9.14 1.11 -24.91
N SER A 253 9.00 1.91 -25.96
CA SER A 253 8.34 3.20 -25.90
C SER A 253 7.21 3.23 -26.92
N VAL A 254 6.03 3.74 -26.55
CA VAL A 254 5.08 4.24 -27.56
C VAL A 254 5.88 5.22 -28.44
N PRO A 255 5.83 5.11 -29.77
CA PRO A 255 6.66 5.95 -30.63
C PRO A 255 6.46 7.41 -30.25
N MET A 256 7.50 8.06 -29.73
CA MET A 256 7.67 9.45 -30.11
C MET A 256 7.85 9.37 -31.62
N ASP A 257 6.88 9.89 -32.36
CA ASP A 257 6.98 10.02 -33.80
C ASP A 257 8.22 10.90 -34.10
N ARG A 258 9.36 10.26 -34.31
CA ARG A 258 10.68 10.90 -34.50
C ARG A 258 10.88 11.30 -35.97
N GLY A 259 9.83 11.77 -36.65
CA GLY A 259 9.98 12.15 -38.07
C GLY A 259 8.78 12.70 -38.84
N ALA A 260 7.57 12.86 -38.29
CA ALA A 260 6.45 13.42 -39.06
C ALA A 260 6.13 14.90 -38.68
N PRO A 261 5.93 15.81 -39.66
CA PRO A 261 5.35 17.12 -39.38
C PRO A 261 3.93 16.94 -38.81
N ARG A 262 3.65 17.51 -37.64
CA ARG A 262 2.28 17.52 -37.08
C ARG A 262 1.31 18.19 -38.07
N PRO A 263 0.21 17.53 -38.47
CA PRO A 263 -0.93 18.23 -39.05
C PRO A 263 -1.53 19.15 -37.99
N SER A 264 -1.91 20.36 -38.39
CA SER A 264 -2.59 21.34 -37.55
C SER A 264 -3.85 20.73 -36.90
N ARG A 265 -4.01 20.97 -35.59
CA ARG A 265 -5.17 20.52 -34.81
C ARG A 265 -6.45 21.22 -35.30
N GLY A 266 -7.30 20.48 -36.00
CA GLY A 266 -8.74 20.75 -36.04
C GLY A 266 -9.46 20.15 -34.81
N PRO A 267 -10.71 20.54 -34.52
CA PRO A 267 -11.45 20.07 -33.34
C PRO A 267 -11.68 18.56 -33.37
N ALA A 268 -11.51 17.92 -32.21
CA ALA A 268 -11.61 16.48 -32.03
C ALA A 268 -13.04 15.97 -32.27
N VAL A 269 -13.18 15.00 -33.19
CA VAL A 269 -14.33 14.10 -33.26
C VAL A 269 -13.89 12.78 -32.60
N PRO A 270 -14.63 12.24 -31.61
CA PRO A 270 -14.29 10.94 -31.00
C PRO A 270 -14.50 9.81 -32.01
N ASN A 271 -13.44 9.10 -32.38
CA ASN A 271 -13.54 7.91 -33.23
C ASN A 271 -13.77 6.66 -32.35
N PRO A 272 -14.74 5.77 -32.66
CA PRO A 272 -14.91 4.51 -31.95
C PRO A 272 -13.71 3.58 -32.15
N GLN A 273 -13.23 2.97 -31.07
CA GLN A 273 -12.11 2.01 -31.08
C GLN A 273 -12.41 0.82 -32.01
N ALA A 274 -11.46 0.51 -32.89
CA ALA A 274 -11.49 -0.71 -33.71
C ALA A 274 -11.24 -1.95 -32.82
N PRO A 275 -11.96 -3.08 -33.02
CA PRO A 275 -11.75 -4.30 -32.26
C PRO A 275 -10.41 -4.94 -32.68
N GLY A 276 -9.42 -4.96 -31.79
CA GLY A 276 -8.12 -5.60 -32.04
C GLY A 276 -6.92 -5.01 -31.31
N SER A 277 -7.06 -3.87 -30.61
CA SER A 277 -6.00 -3.40 -29.72
C SER A 277 -5.89 -4.35 -28.54
N GLY A 278 -4.84 -5.18 -28.52
CA GLY A 278 -4.36 -5.80 -27.28
C GLY A 278 -4.16 -4.75 -26.18
N PRO A 279 -3.95 -5.18 -24.92
CA PRO A 279 -3.76 -4.25 -23.82
C PRO A 279 -2.67 -3.22 -24.17
N PRO A 280 -2.81 -1.95 -23.76
CA PRO A 280 -1.79 -0.93 -23.97
C PRO A 280 -0.44 -1.44 -23.49
N GLN A 281 0.56 -1.47 -24.36
CA GLN A 281 1.89 -1.93 -23.98
C GLN A 281 2.52 -0.86 -23.08
N GLU A 282 2.75 -1.21 -21.81
CA GLU A 282 3.36 -0.30 -20.85
C GLU A 282 4.80 0.03 -21.28
N ASN A 283 5.14 1.32 -21.26
CA ASN A 283 6.51 1.74 -21.48
C ASN A 283 7.39 1.13 -20.40
N ARG A 284 8.46 0.44 -20.81
CA ARG A 284 9.38 -0.21 -19.88
C ARG A 284 10.76 -0.34 -20.48
N SER A 285 11.76 -0.28 -19.61
CA SER A 285 13.16 -0.50 -19.95
C SER A 285 13.77 -1.52 -19.01
N VAL A 286 14.51 -2.47 -19.58
CA VAL A 286 15.01 -3.66 -18.89
C VAL A 286 16.45 -3.93 -19.30
N ILE A 287 17.27 -4.46 -18.40
CA ILE A 287 18.57 -5.05 -18.70
C ILE A 287 18.46 -6.57 -18.57
N TYR A 288 18.81 -7.28 -19.64
CA TYR A 288 18.99 -8.73 -19.65
C TYR A 288 20.47 -9.08 -19.63
N LYS A 289 20.82 -10.22 -19.03
CA LYS A 289 22.14 -10.84 -19.12
C LYS A 289 22.05 -12.10 -19.97
N LEU A 290 22.83 -12.15 -21.04
CA LEU A 290 22.99 -13.29 -21.92
C LEU A 290 24.33 -13.94 -21.63
N HIS A 291 24.29 -15.21 -21.26
CA HIS A 291 25.48 -15.99 -20.96
C HIS A 291 26.07 -16.61 -22.23
N PRO A 292 27.40 -16.87 -22.27
CA PRO A 292 28.03 -17.57 -23.38
C PRO A 292 27.44 -18.95 -23.71
N ASP A 293 26.80 -19.61 -22.73
CA ASP A 293 26.12 -20.90 -22.90
C ASP A 293 24.73 -20.79 -23.54
N GLY A 294 24.28 -19.57 -23.87
CA GLY A 294 22.98 -19.29 -24.48
C GLY A 294 21.84 -19.08 -23.47
N THR A 295 22.10 -19.22 -22.17
CA THR A 295 21.08 -18.91 -21.15
C THR A 295 20.90 -17.41 -21.00
N THR A 296 19.69 -16.97 -20.65
CA THR A 296 19.36 -15.55 -20.47
C THR A 296 18.68 -15.33 -19.13
N ALA A 297 19.05 -14.25 -18.45
CA ALA A 297 18.45 -13.83 -17.18
C ALA A 297 17.99 -12.36 -17.26
N HIS A 298 16.90 -12.06 -16.56
CA HIS A 298 16.53 -10.68 -16.23
C HIS A 298 17.45 -10.17 -15.12
N VAL A 299 18.01 -8.96 -15.27
CA VAL A 299 18.89 -8.34 -14.27
C VAL A 299 18.18 -7.20 -13.57
N TRP A 300 17.60 -6.28 -14.34
CA TRP A 300 17.07 -5.04 -13.79
C TRP A 300 15.92 -4.50 -14.62
N SER A 301 14.91 -3.96 -13.94
CA SER A 301 13.84 -3.16 -14.53
C SER A 301 14.03 -1.72 -14.09
N SER A 302 14.11 -0.80 -15.04
CA SER A 302 14.28 0.60 -14.73
C SER A 302 13.05 1.15 -13.99
N PRO A 303 13.26 1.97 -12.94
CA PRO A 303 12.19 2.78 -12.35
C PRO A 303 11.60 3.77 -13.36
N GLU A 304 12.31 4.08 -14.44
CA GLU A 304 11.90 5.00 -15.48
C GLU A 304 11.56 4.27 -16.77
N PRO A 305 10.58 4.78 -17.55
CA PRO A 305 10.11 4.11 -18.74
C PRO A 305 11.18 4.00 -19.84
N LEU A 306 12.15 4.93 -19.87
CA LEU A 306 13.12 5.08 -20.96
C LEU A 306 14.57 5.06 -20.44
N ILE A 307 15.34 4.10 -20.92
CA ILE A 307 16.80 4.14 -20.91
C ILE A 307 17.28 4.62 -22.29
N PHE A 308 18.30 5.47 -22.30
CA PHE A 308 18.92 5.97 -23.52
C PHE A 308 20.31 5.40 -23.79
N SER A 309 21.12 5.24 -22.75
CA SER A 309 22.52 4.82 -22.86
C SER A 309 22.93 3.93 -21.70
N THR A 310 23.86 3.01 -21.97
CA THR A 310 24.48 2.17 -20.94
C THR A 310 25.97 2.01 -21.18
N VAL A 311 26.75 1.91 -20.11
CA VAL A 311 28.17 1.57 -20.20
C VAL A 311 28.54 0.63 -19.06
N LEU A 312 29.42 -0.33 -19.34
CA LEU A 312 30.00 -1.15 -18.29
C LEU A 312 31.16 -0.38 -17.64
N GLU A 313 31.00 0.04 -16.38
CA GLU A 313 32.07 0.70 -15.63
C GLU A 313 33.08 -0.33 -15.11
N SER A 314 32.58 -1.51 -14.72
CA SER A 314 33.33 -2.70 -14.31
C SER A 314 32.43 -3.94 -14.42
N ASP A 315 32.98 -5.15 -14.27
CA ASP A 315 32.19 -6.39 -14.24
C ASP A 315 31.12 -6.43 -13.13
N GLU A 316 31.17 -5.51 -12.16
CA GLU A 316 30.22 -5.41 -11.04
C GLU A 316 29.31 -4.18 -11.15
N GLN A 317 29.42 -3.39 -12.20
CA GLN A 317 28.72 -2.12 -12.30
C GLN A 317 28.43 -1.68 -13.74
N ILE A 318 27.14 -1.56 -14.05
CA ILE A 318 26.63 -0.92 -15.26
C ILE A 318 26.13 0.47 -14.88
N LEU A 319 26.59 1.49 -15.59
CA LEU A 319 26.03 2.83 -15.52
C LEU A 319 24.96 2.99 -16.59
N VAL A 320 23.82 3.54 -16.21
CA VAL A 320 22.63 3.71 -17.04
C VAL A 320 22.19 5.17 -17.06
N GLY A 321 21.98 5.72 -18.24
CA GLY A 321 21.38 7.04 -18.45
C GLY A 321 19.92 6.95 -18.86
N THR A 322 19.03 7.65 -18.16
CA THR A 322 17.59 7.65 -18.45
C THR A 322 17.13 8.83 -19.28
N GLY A 323 15.92 8.68 -19.84
CA GLY A 323 15.18 9.74 -20.52
C GLY A 323 14.18 10.45 -19.62
N SER A 324 13.72 11.62 -20.06
CA SER A 324 12.72 12.48 -19.38
C SER A 324 13.17 13.18 -18.09
N ASN A 325 13.96 12.52 -17.23
CA ASN A 325 14.39 13.08 -15.95
C ASN A 325 15.91 13.24 -15.80
N GLY A 326 16.72 12.75 -16.73
CA GLY A 326 18.17 12.93 -16.70
C GLY A 326 18.87 12.15 -15.59
N ASN A 327 18.27 11.07 -15.07
CA ASN A 327 18.84 10.32 -13.96
C ASN A 327 19.93 9.36 -14.45
N LEU A 328 20.94 9.19 -13.60
CA LEU A 328 22.00 8.20 -13.75
C LEU A 328 21.82 7.13 -12.70
N TYR A 329 21.84 5.85 -13.09
CA TYR A 329 21.77 4.72 -12.16
C TYR A 329 23.01 3.84 -12.30
N ARG A 330 23.58 3.43 -11.16
CA ARG A 330 24.52 2.30 -11.12
C ARG A 330 23.73 1.05 -10.78
N VAL A 331 23.86 0.03 -11.62
CA VAL A 331 23.19 -1.27 -11.51
C VAL A 331 24.24 -2.36 -11.37
N ASN A 332 24.10 -3.21 -10.36
CA ASN A 332 24.93 -4.38 -10.19
C ASN A 332 24.45 -5.49 -11.16
N PRO A 333 25.29 -5.94 -12.10
CA PRO A 333 24.91 -6.90 -13.13
C PRO A 333 24.68 -8.33 -12.62
N THR A 334 25.06 -8.63 -11.38
CA THR A 334 24.95 -9.98 -10.78
C THR A 334 23.64 -10.16 -10.03
N ASN A 335 23.23 -9.16 -9.23
CA ASN A 335 22.05 -9.27 -8.36
C ASN A 335 20.95 -8.25 -8.67
N GLY A 336 21.17 -7.32 -9.62
CA GLY A 336 20.19 -6.31 -9.99
C GLY A 336 20.03 -5.18 -8.97
N GLU A 337 20.85 -5.14 -7.91
CA GLU A 337 20.84 -4.03 -6.95
C GLU A 337 21.26 -2.74 -7.64
N PHE A 338 20.56 -1.65 -7.37
CA PHE A 338 20.81 -0.37 -8.02
C PHE A 338 20.62 0.82 -7.10
N HIS A 339 21.13 1.98 -7.51
CA HIS A 339 20.90 3.27 -6.87
C HIS A 339 21.05 4.41 -7.87
N SER A 340 20.33 5.51 -7.65
CA SER A 340 20.47 6.72 -8.47
C SER A 340 21.72 7.48 -8.07
N VAL A 341 22.75 7.52 -8.90
CA VAL A 341 24.05 8.10 -8.51
C VAL A 341 24.08 9.61 -8.61
N GLY A 342 23.28 10.16 -9.50
CA GLY A 342 23.22 11.58 -9.77
C GLY A 342 22.16 11.87 -10.83
N LYS A 343 21.96 13.15 -11.10
CA LYS A 343 20.95 13.64 -12.03
C LYS A 343 21.51 14.81 -12.83
N CYS A 344 21.40 14.75 -14.15
CA CYS A 344 21.65 15.87 -15.04
C CYS A 344 20.50 16.88 -14.96
N GLU A 345 20.81 18.17 -15.15
CA GLU A 345 19.76 19.18 -15.34
C GLU A 345 19.01 18.99 -16.66
N ALA A 346 19.72 18.52 -17.70
CA ALA A 346 19.15 18.10 -18.96
C ALA A 346 18.34 16.80 -18.80
N LYS A 347 17.29 16.65 -19.60
CA LYS A 347 16.26 15.60 -19.39
C LYS A 347 16.64 14.23 -19.94
N ASP A 348 17.44 14.18 -21.00
CA ASP A 348 17.74 12.93 -21.69
C ASP A 348 19.24 12.66 -21.62
N VAL A 349 19.65 11.54 -21.02
CA VAL A 349 21.06 11.10 -21.01
C VAL A 349 21.31 10.20 -22.22
N VAL A 350 21.65 10.82 -23.34
CA VAL A 350 21.64 10.18 -24.66
C VAL A 350 22.91 9.35 -24.93
N ALA A 351 24.05 9.78 -24.40
CA ALA A 351 25.33 9.08 -24.57
C ALA A 351 26.12 9.09 -23.27
N ILE A 352 26.89 8.02 -23.03
CA ILE A 352 27.85 7.94 -21.93
C ILE A 352 29.16 7.40 -22.49
N LEU A 353 30.25 8.08 -22.18
CA LEU A 353 31.60 7.73 -22.58
C LEU A 353 32.49 7.67 -21.34
N LYS A 354 33.09 6.52 -21.08
CA LYS A 354 34.19 6.39 -20.12
C LYS A 354 35.48 6.66 -20.87
N THR A 355 36.24 7.67 -20.46
CA THR A 355 37.52 8.01 -21.09
C THR A 355 38.54 6.88 -20.88
N LYS A 356 39.59 6.83 -21.70
CA LYS A 356 40.63 5.77 -21.71
C LYS A 356 41.94 6.24 -21.09
N ASN A 357 42.11 7.55 -20.88
CA ASN A 357 43.34 8.12 -20.33
C ASN A 357 43.57 7.66 -18.87
N SER A 358 44.68 6.95 -18.63
CA SER A 358 44.94 6.16 -17.42
C SER A 358 45.08 6.96 -16.13
N ASP A 359 45.42 8.24 -16.22
CA ASP A 359 45.78 9.04 -15.05
C ASP A 359 44.57 9.71 -14.37
N ASP A 360 43.45 9.86 -15.09
CA ASP A 360 42.19 10.46 -14.59
C ASP A 360 41.00 10.00 -15.46
N MET A 361 40.57 8.75 -15.29
CA MET A 361 39.41 8.19 -16.01
C MET A 361 38.13 8.92 -15.61
N LYS A 362 37.48 9.59 -16.56
CA LYS A 362 36.23 10.34 -16.38
C LYS A 362 35.08 9.65 -17.07
N THR A 363 33.89 9.86 -16.54
CA THR A 363 32.63 9.48 -17.19
C THR A 363 31.99 10.74 -17.75
N ILE A 364 32.07 10.91 -19.06
CA ILE A 364 31.45 12.00 -19.80
C ILE A 364 30.05 11.58 -20.23
N VAL A 365 29.09 12.47 -20.00
CA VAL A 365 27.68 12.25 -20.25
C VAL A 365 27.18 13.25 -21.28
N GLY A 366 26.76 12.77 -22.44
CA GLY A 366 26.12 13.55 -23.49
C GLY A 366 24.63 13.59 -23.26
N ALA A 367 24.08 14.80 -23.11
CA ALA A 367 22.68 14.99 -22.79
C ALA A 367 21.90 15.65 -23.94
N GLY A 368 20.57 15.58 -23.85
CA GLY A 368 19.62 16.24 -24.73
C GLY A 368 18.51 16.95 -23.97
N ASN A 369 17.92 17.95 -24.64
CA ASN A 369 16.87 18.80 -24.10
C ASN A 369 17.26 19.49 -22.76
N PRO A 370 18.30 20.35 -22.75
CA PRO A 370 19.14 20.80 -23.88
C PRO A 370 20.42 19.95 -24.09
N GLY A 371 21.12 20.18 -25.20
CA GLY A 371 22.37 19.52 -25.54
C GLY A 371 23.51 20.04 -24.69
N LYS A 372 24.01 19.22 -23.76
CA LYS A 372 25.08 19.57 -22.83
C LYS A 372 26.00 18.38 -22.58
N LEU A 373 27.23 18.66 -22.17
CA LEU A 373 28.15 17.65 -21.65
C LEU A 373 28.26 17.79 -20.14
N TYR A 374 28.13 16.66 -19.44
CA TYR A 374 28.36 16.57 -18.01
C TYR A 374 29.50 15.60 -17.71
N THR A 375 30.05 15.70 -16.51
CA THR A 375 30.93 14.67 -15.94
C THR A 375 30.31 14.17 -14.64
N LEU A 376 30.28 12.84 -14.47
CA LEU A 376 29.96 12.23 -13.17
C LEU A 376 31.22 12.26 -12.31
N THR A 377 31.15 12.90 -11.13
CA THR A 377 32.30 12.97 -10.22
C THR A 377 32.26 11.82 -9.22
N GLU A 378 33.43 11.51 -8.63
CA GLU A 378 33.50 10.59 -7.49
C GLU A 378 33.23 11.29 -6.14
N THR A 379 32.88 12.58 -6.15
CA THR A 379 32.60 13.37 -4.94
C THR A 379 31.10 13.50 -4.68
N TYR A 380 30.73 13.47 -3.41
CA TYR A 380 29.37 13.72 -2.94
C TYR A 380 29.07 15.21 -2.84
N PHE A 381 27.79 15.58 -2.91
CA PHE A 381 27.34 16.90 -2.44
C PHE A 381 27.67 17.11 -0.97
N GLU A 382 28.00 18.33 -0.58
CA GLU A 382 28.32 18.70 0.81
C GLU A 382 27.07 18.66 1.71
N GLU A 383 25.89 18.85 1.13
CA GLU A 383 24.61 18.84 1.83
C GLU A 383 23.48 18.26 0.96
N GLY A 384 22.57 17.51 1.60
CA GLY A 384 21.34 17.00 1.01
C GLY A 384 20.23 16.87 2.05
N THR A 385 18.98 16.84 1.59
CA THR A 385 17.80 16.73 2.45
C THR A 385 16.83 15.68 1.92
N LEU A 386 16.24 14.92 2.84
CA LEU A 386 15.18 13.96 2.59
C LEU A 386 13.99 14.30 3.49
N GLU A 387 12.89 14.76 2.91
CA GLU A 387 11.62 14.97 3.62
C GLU A 387 10.72 13.75 3.44
N SER A 388 10.25 13.14 4.52
CA SER A 388 9.28 12.03 4.45
C SER A 388 7.94 12.42 3.85
N SER A 389 7.17 11.44 3.38
CA SER A 389 5.74 11.62 3.20
C SER A 389 5.05 11.97 4.53
N VAL A 390 3.94 12.71 4.49
CA VAL A 390 3.15 13.01 5.69
C VAL A 390 2.55 11.74 6.30
N HIS A 391 2.83 11.49 7.58
CA HIS A 391 2.23 10.43 8.36
C HIS A 391 0.91 10.88 9.00
N ASN A 392 -0.12 10.05 8.92
CA ASN A 392 -1.43 10.28 9.51
C ASN A 392 -1.66 9.30 10.67
N ALA A 393 -1.63 9.82 11.91
CA ALA A 393 -1.87 9.03 13.11
C ALA A 393 -3.35 8.66 13.35
N GLN A 394 -4.23 8.98 12.39
CA GLN A 394 -5.69 8.78 12.36
C GLN A 394 -6.49 9.63 13.35
N SER A 395 -5.91 10.00 14.49
CA SER A 395 -6.50 10.86 15.50
C SER A 395 -5.45 11.78 16.12
N LEU A 396 -5.91 12.74 16.95
CA LEU A 396 -5.03 13.65 17.67
C LEU A 396 -4.05 12.86 18.55
N SER A 397 -2.77 12.92 18.20
CA SER A 397 -1.73 12.10 18.81
C SER A 397 -0.64 12.95 19.44
N ARG A 398 -0.12 12.46 20.56
CA ARG A 398 1.11 12.96 21.18
C ARG A 398 2.29 12.23 20.56
N TRP A 399 3.38 12.95 20.37
CA TRP A 399 4.57 12.43 19.71
C TRP A 399 5.57 11.99 20.78
N GLY A 400 6.10 10.78 20.63
CA GLY A 400 7.14 10.21 21.48
C GLY A 400 8.52 10.62 20.98
N LYS A 401 9.45 9.66 20.96
CA LYS A 401 10.78 9.88 20.41
C LYS A 401 10.83 9.60 18.92
N ILE A 402 11.68 10.34 18.23
CA ILE A 402 12.22 9.97 16.92
C ILE A 402 13.63 9.44 17.12
N SER A 403 13.94 8.27 16.54
CA SER A 403 15.24 7.61 16.53
C SER A 403 15.56 7.11 15.12
N TRP A 404 16.83 6.92 14.81
CA TRP A 404 17.25 6.43 13.49
C TRP A 404 18.50 5.56 13.57
N GLU A 405 18.62 4.66 12.59
CA GLU A 405 19.82 3.85 12.37
C GLU A 405 20.56 4.43 11.17
N ALA A 406 21.84 4.75 11.38
CA ALA A 406 22.68 5.34 10.34
C ALA A 406 24.16 4.96 10.52
N ASP A 407 24.88 4.90 9.41
CA ASP A 407 26.33 4.83 9.39
C ASP A 407 26.87 6.25 9.19
N VAL A 408 27.45 6.83 10.23
CA VAL A 408 28.03 8.18 10.22
C VAL A 408 29.54 8.06 10.42
N GLN A 409 30.30 8.45 9.41
CA GLN A 409 31.76 8.44 9.43
C GLN A 409 32.30 9.80 9.91
N GLU A 410 33.57 9.85 10.31
CA GLU A 410 34.24 11.10 10.65
C GLU A 410 34.17 12.09 9.48
N GLY A 411 33.78 13.34 9.79
CA GLY A 411 33.55 14.38 8.78
C GLY A 411 32.16 14.38 8.16
N THR A 412 31.28 13.45 8.54
CA THR A 412 29.87 13.42 8.09
C THR A 412 28.90 13.65 9.24
N SER A 413 27.69 14.13 8.95
CA SER A 413 26.63 14.24 9.96
C SER A 413 25.25 14.01 9.38
N LEU A 414 24.34 13.53 10.24
CA LEU A 414 22.94 13.31 9.93
C LEU A 414 22.09 13.86 11.07
N THR A 415 21.21 14.80 10.76
CA THR A 415 20.30 15.42 11.73
C THR A 415 18.86 15.35 11.24
N PHE A 416 17.89 15.47 12.16
CA PHE A 416 16.47 15.41 11.85
C PHE A 416 15.74 16.65 12.35
N ALA A 417 14.73 17.10 11.61
CA ALA A 417 13.75 18.06 12.09
C ALA A 417 12.34 17.50 11.90
N THR A 418 11.41 17.87 12.77
CA THR A 418 10.01 17.43 12.69
C THR A 418 9.04 18.61 12.65
N ARG A 419 7.89 18.42 12.00
CA ARG A 419 6.76 19.35 12.03
C ARG A 419 5.44 18.59 12.11
N THR A 420 4.44 19.24 12.69
CA THR A 420 3.13 18.63 12.94
C THR A 420 2.00 19.58 12.57
N GLY A 421 0.83 19.02 12.23
CA GLY A 421 -0.35 19.80 11.87
C GLY A 421 -1.63 18.95 11.86
N ASN A 422 -2.76 19.62 11.63
CA ASN A 422 -4.10 19.00 11.65
C ASN A 422 -4.78 18.98 10.28
N THR A 423 -4.04 19.28 9.21
CA THR A 423 -4.49 19.17 7.82
C THR A 423 -3.65 18.12 7.08
N ARG A 424 -4.22 17.46 6.07
CA ARG A 424 -3.56 16.34 5.37
C ARG A 424 -2.31 16.79 4.58
N LYS A 425 -2.33 18.01 4.02
CA LYS A 425 -1.20 18.60 3.30
C LYS A 425 -0.59 19.68 4.19
N PRO A 426 0.75 19.79 4.29
CA PRO A 426 1.37 20.88 5.03
C PRO A 426 0.96 22.23 4.44
N ASP A 427 0.48 23.11 5.30
CA ASP A 427 0.07 24.49 4.98
C ASP A 427 0.63 25.45 6.05
N ASP A 428 0.20 26.71 6.02
CA ASP A 428 0.63 27.76 6.95
C ASP A 428 0.12 27.57 8.39
N THR A 429 -0.79 26.62 8.63
CA THR A 429 -1.29 26.26 9.97
C THR A 429 -0.44 25.20 10.67
N TRP A 430 0.47 24.54 9.93
CA TRP A 430 1.42 23.60 10.53
C TRP A 430 2.49 24.34 11.33
N ASN A 431 3.01 23.65 12.35
CA ASN A 431 4.20 24.15 13.04
C ASN A 431 5.37 24.29 12.06
N LYS A 432 6.22 25.30 12.28
CA LYS A 432 7.53 25.34 11.62
C LYS A 432 8.32 24.08 11.98
N TRP A 433 9.27 23.73 11.11
CA TRP A 433 10.27 22.70 11.43
C TRP A 433 10.90 22.98 12.79
N SER A 434 11.09 21.94 13.60
CA SER A 434 11.82 22.01 14.86
C SER A 434 13.28 22.41 14.63
N ASP A 435 13.99 22.69 15.72
CA ASP A 435 15.45 22.67 15.71
C ASP A 435 15.97 21.27 15.30
N GLU A 436 17.21 21.23 14.82
CA GLU A 436 17.86 20.00 14.38
C GLU A 436 18.13 19.07 15.57
N LEU A 437 17.56 17.88 15.50
CA LEU A 437 17.71 16.77 16.44
C LEU A 437 18.94 15.95 16.03
N THR A 438 19.83 15.69 16.97
CA THR A 438 21.16 15.13 16.71
C THR A 438 21.43 13.78 17.35
N THR A 439 20.57 13.31 18.27
CA THR A 439 20.76 12.05 19.00
C THR A 439 20.02 10.89 18.33
N ALA A 440 20.78 9.97 17.71
CA ALA A 440 20.26 8.85 16.94
C ALA A 440 19.48 7.83 17.78
N GLU A 441 19.91 7.58 19.02
CA GLU A 441 19.25 6.66 19.97
C GLU A 441 17.86 7.14 20.40
N GLY A 442 17.58 8.42 20.17
CA GLY A 442 16.23 8.96 20.18
C GLY A 442 16.08 10.25 20.97
N THR A 443 15.45 11.23 20.33
CA THR A 443 15.11 12.53 20.93
C THR A 443 13.60 12.69 21.03
N GLN A 444 13.11 13.24 22.15
CA GLN A 444 11.68 13.57 22.30
C GLN A 444 11.28 14.58 21.22
N ILE A 445 10.22 14.27 20.47
CA ILE A 445 9.69 15.18 19.45
C ILE A 445 9.17 16.45 20.15
N PRO A 446 9.67 17.64 19.79
CA PRO A 446 9.35 18.88 20.49
C PRO A 446 8.02 19.49 20.04
N ASN A 447 7.45 19.03 18.92
CA ASN A 447 6.23 19.58 18.36
C ASN A 447 4.99 19.20 19.21
N ALA A 448 3.99 20.08 19.20
CA ALA A 448 2.71 19.85 19.87
C ALA A 448 1.94 18.66 19.28
N ALA A 449 1.00 18.14 20.08
CA ALA A 449 0.08 17.08 19.67
C ALA A 449 -0.72 17.50 18.43
N ALA A 450 -0.80 16.61 17.46
CA ALA A 450 -1.51 16.84 16.21
C ALA A 450 -1.92 15.50 15.59
N GLN A 451 -2.71 15.52 14.52
CA GLN A 451 -3.04 14.30 13.78
C GLN A 451 -1.93 13.87 12.81
N TYR A 452 -1.23 14.84 12.22
CA TYR A 452 -0.23 14.60 11.18
C TYR A 452 1.17 15.01 11.64
N ILE A 453 2.17 14.26 11.17
CA ILE A 453 3.59 14.55 11.40
C ILE A 453 4.38 14.30 10.12
N GLN A 454 5.47 15.04 9.97
CA GLN A 454 6.48 14.83 8.93
C GLN A 454 7.86 15.06 9.55
N TRP A 455 8.83 14.26 9.14
CA TRP A 455 10.24 14.48 9.45
C TRP A 455 11.03 14.87 8.18
N ARG A 456 12.13 15.59 8.39
CA ARG A 456 13.17 15.90 7.40
C ARG A 456 14.51 15.46 7.96
N ALA A 457 15.25 14.66 7.21
CA ALA A 457 16.64 14.35 7.47
C ALA A 457 17.54 15.32 6.69
N LYS A 458 18.59 15.84 7.33
CA LYS A 458 19.63 16.65 6.72
C LYS A 458 20.96 15.90 6.80
N PHE A 459 21.56 15.65 5.65
CA PHE A 459 22.83 14.96 5.48
C PHE A 459 23.90 16.01 5.19
N THR A 460 25.05 15.96 5.86
CA THR A 460 26.19 16.83 5.53
C THR A 460 27.51 16.09 5.54
N THR A 461 28.48 16.61 4.81
CA THR A 461 29.87 16.15 4.84
C THR A 461 30.85 17.32 4.71
N THR A 462 31.98 17.24 5.41
CA THR A 462 33.17 18.10 5.22
C THR A 462 34.25 17.41 4.40
N ASP A 463 34.09 16.10 4.12
CA ASP A 463 34.96 15.28 3.29
C ASP A 463 34.12 14.71 2.16
N THR A 464 34.21 15.30 0.96
CA THR A 464 33.36 14.96 -0.18
C THR A 464 33.63 13.56 -0.76
N ALA A 465 34.64 12.83 -0.26
CA ALA A 465 34.82 11.42 -0.55
C ALA A 465 33.91 10.50 0.29
N LYS A 466 33.30 11.02 1.37
CA LYS A 466 32.44 10.29 2.31
C LYS A 466 31.03 10.87 2.35
N ALA A 467 30.06 10.00 2.68
CA ALA A 467 28.69 10.39 2.92
C ALA A 467 28.11 9.60 4.12
N PRO A 468 27.25 10.22 4.94
CA PRO A 468 26.48 9.48 5.93
C PRO A 468 25.40 8.65 5.23
N ILE A 469 25.07 7.49 5.81
CA ILE A 469 24.07 6.56 5.27
C ILE A 469 22.95 6.39 6.29
N LEU A 470 21.73 6.76 5.93
CA LEU A 470 20.53 6.50 6.71
C LEU A 470 19.92 5.15 6.29
N LYS A 471 19.65 4.27 7.27
CA LYS A 471 19.07 2.94 7.05
C LYS A 471 17.61 2.86 7.48
N LYS A 472 17.29 3.42 8.65
CA LYS A 472 15.95 3.33 9.24
C LYS A 472 15.62 4.58 10.05
N VAL A 473 14.37 5.01 9.98
CA VAL A 473 13.78 6.03 10.86
C VAL A 473 12.62 5.42 11.62
N THR A 474 12.53 5.67 12.91
CA THR A 474 11.43 5.22 13.77
C THR A 474 10.87 6.39 14.57
N LEU A 475 9.56 6.53 14.54
CA LEU A 475 8.83 7.55 15.27
C LEU A 475 7.75 6.90 16.14
N ALA A 476 7.77 7.19 17.44
CA ALA A 476 6.74 6.74 18.35
C ALA A 476 5.62 7.78 18.47
N SER A 477 4.37 7.33 18.59
CA SER A 477 3.23 8.18 18.90
C SER A 477 2.24 7.47 19.84
N ALA A 478 1.45 8.25 20.56
CA ALA A 478 0.37 7.75 21.39
C ALA A 478 -0.87 8.61 21.16
N GLN A 479 -1.97 7.97 20.78
CA GLN A 479 -3.24 8.65 20.59
C GLN A 479 -3.70 9.27 21.92
N THR A 480 -4.36 10.44 21.83
CA THR A 480 -5.03 11.04 22.97
C THR A 480 -6.29 10.24 23.25
N ASN A 481 -6.48 9.81 24.50
CA ASN A 481 -7.66 9.06 24.88
C ASN A 481 -8.94 9.90 24.62
N VAL A 482 -9.95 9.28 24.01
CA VAL A 482 -11.23 9.90 23.65
C VAL A 482 -12.33 9.26 24.50
N GLU A 483 -13.26 10.07 25.00
CA GLU A 483 -14.38 9.55 25.78
C GLU A 483 -15.31 8.68 24.92
N PRO A 484 -15.73 7.48 25.39
CA PRO A 484 -16.70 6.67 24.68
C PRO A 484 -18.07 7.35 24.62
N THR A 485 -18.89 6.97 23.66
CA THR A 485 -20.23 7.55 23.47
C THR A 485 -21.32 6.52 23.74
N LEU A 486 -22.19 6.78 24.74
CA LEU A 486 -23.40 5.99 25.00
C LEU A 486 -24.62 6.63 24.30
N SER A 487 -25.13 5.99 23.25
CA SER A 487 -26.24 6.54 22.46
C SER A 487 -27.62 6.11 22.98
N SER A 488 -27.77 4.91 23.56
CA SER A 488 -29.04 4.47 24.14
C SER A 488 -28.85 3.39 25.21
N VAL A 489 -29.77 3.33 26.16
CA VAL A 489 -29.98 2.21 27.10
C VAL A 489 -31.44 1.81 27.01
N THR A 490 -31.70 0.57 26.62
CA THR A 490 -33.05 0.02 26.40
C THR A 490 -33.24 -1.20 27.28
N VAL A 491 -34.38 -1.29 27.95
CA VAL A 491 -34.77 -2.46 28.72
C VAL A 491 -35.91 -3.15 27.98
N ARG A 492 -35.70 -4.38 27.53
CA ARG A 492 -36.73 -5.20 26.88
C ARG A 492 -37.39 -6.11 27.90
N THR A 493 -38.70 -5.95 28.04
CA THR A 493 -39.56 -6.76 28.91
C THR A 493 -40.09 -7.99 28.15
N GLY A 494 -40.47 -9.06 28.87
CA GLY A 494 -41.17 -10.21 28.28
C GLY A 494 -40.30 -11.23 27.53
N VAL A 495 -38.99 -11.26 27.74
CA VAL A 495 -38.11 -12.30 27.17
C VAL A 495 -38.25 -13.60 27.99
N SER A 496 -39.35 -14.33 27.80
CA SER A 496 -39.38 -15.74 28.18
C SER A 496 -38.43 -16.47 27.26
N SER A 497 -37.36 -17.06 27.80
CA SER A 497 -36.58 -18.02 27.03
C SER A 497 -37.52 -19.16 26.66
N ALA A 498 -38.01 -19.17 25.42
CA ALA A 498 -38.57 -20.36 24.83
C ALA A 498 -37.44 -21.38 24.72
N GLN A 499 -37.20 -22.13 25.81
CA GLN A 499 -36.47 -23.38 25.72
C GLN A 499 -37.26 -24.24 24.74
N ARG A 500 -36.66 -24.52 23.58
CA ARG A 500 -37.16 -25.56 22.69
C ARG A 500 -37.40 -26.81 23.56
N PRO A 501 -38.60 -27.42 23.52
CA PRO A 501 -38.84 -28.61 24.32
C PRO A 501 -37.88 -29.69 23.86
N VAL A 502 -37.02 -30.14 24.78
CA VAL A 502 -36.26 -31.37 24.61
C VAL A 502 -37.28 -32.52 24.63
N PRO A 503 -37.33 -33.41 23.62
CA PRO A 503 -38.28 -34.52 23.64
C PRO A 503 -37.95 -35.43 24.82
N GLN A 504 -38.89 -35.62 25.75
CA GLN A 504 -38.76 -36.62 26.80
C GLN A 504 -38.97 -38.03 26.22
N PRO A 505 -38.19 -39.04 26.66
CA PRO A 505 -38.43 -40.43 26.28
C PRO A 505 -39.79 -40.92 26.79
N PRO A 506 -40.48 -41.83 26.09
CA PRO A 506 -41.76 -42.36 26.55
C PRO A 506 -41.56 -43.22 27.81
N GLY A 507 -42.18 -42.84 28.94
CA GLY A 507 -42.32 -43.73 30.11
C GLY A 507 -41.87 -43.20 31.48
N ALA A 508 -41.61 -41.91 31.67
CA ALA A 508 -41.33 -41.39 33.02
C ALA A 508 -42.64 -41.05 33.79
N PRO A 509 -42.78 -41.46 35.07
CA PRO A 509 -43.97 -41.15 35.87
C PRO A 509 -44.07 -39.65 36.16
N SER A 510 -45.23 -39.04 35.86
CA SER A 510 -45.56 -37.66 36.22
C SER A 510 -45.52 -37.47 37.74
N ARG A 511 -44.48 -36.79 38.23
CA ARG A 511 -44.48 -36.22 39.58
C ARG A 511 -45.27 -34.92 39.54
N SER A 512 -46.44 -34.92 40.18
CA SER A 512 -47.17 -33.72 40.56
C SER A 512 -46.40 -32.99 41.68
N GLY A 513 -45.47 -32.14 41.29
CA GLY A 513 -44.87 -31.13 42.15
C GLY A 513 -45.01 -29.78 41.44
N SER A 514 -45.49 -28.76 42.13
CA SER A 514 -45.52 -27.38 41.66
C SER A 514 -44.15 -26.99 41.12
N ALA A 515 -44.04 -26.82 39.81
CA ALA A 515 -42.82 -26.29 39.21
C ALA A 515 -42.59 -24.87 39.77
N PRO A 516 -41.37 -24.53 40.21
CA PRO A 516 -41.07 -23.15 40.60
C PRO A 516 -41.36 -22.22 39.41
N ALA A 517 -41.93 -21.04 39.70
CA ALA A 517 -42.19 -20.02 38.70
C ALA A 517 -40.91 -19.78 37.88
N SER A 518 -41.05 -19.74 36.55
CA SER A 518 -39.91 -19.46 35.67
C SER A 518 -39.39 -18.05 36.01
N PRO A 519 -38.06 -17.85 36.16
CA PRO A 519 -37.54 -16.55 36.55
C PRO A 519 -37.93 -15.51 35.51
N LYS A 520 -38.53 -14.41 35.95
CA LYS A 520 -38.85 -13.28 35.06
C LYS A 520 -37.55 -12.57 34.73
N ARG A 521 -37.14 -12.65 33.45
CA ARG A 521 -35.91 -12.04 32.96
C ARG A 521 -36.21 -10.91 31.99
N TRP A 522 -35.55 -9.79 32.21
CA TRP A 522 -35.50 -8.68 31.27
C TRP A 522 -34.12 -8.60 30.65
N LYS A 523 -34.05 -8.07 29.43
CA LYS A 523 -32.77 -7.83 28.77
C LYS A 523 -32.49 -6.34 28.72
N VAL A 524 -31.43 -5.92 29.41
CA VAL A 524 -30.89 -4.56 29.32
C VAL A 524 -29.88 -4.55 28.17
N GLU A 525 -30.04 -3.66 27.21
CA GLU A 525 -29.15 -3.51 26.06
C GLU A 525 -28.77 -2.03 25.88
N TRP A 526 -27.53 -1.76 25.47
CA TRP A 526 -27.10 -0.39 25.18
C TRP A 526 -26.32 -0.31 23.89
N LYS A 527 -26.34 0.87 23.28
CA LYS A 527 -25.54 1.18 22.08
C LYS A 527 -24.40 2.09 22.47
N VAL A 528 -23.19 1.65 22.21
CA VAL A 528 -21.95 2.37 22.54
C VAL A 528 -21.03 2.43 21.32
N ALA A 529 -20.30 3.53 21.17
CA ALA A 529 -19.25 3.67 20.16
C ALA A 529 -18.03 4.37 20.76
N ASP A 530 -16.85 3.93 20.35
CA ASP A 530 -15.57 4.46 20.80
C ASP A 530 -14.70 4.82 19.58
N ALA A 531 -14.15 6.04 19.55
CA ALA A 531 -13.51 6.59 18.35
C ALA A 531 -12.10 6.03 18.13
N ASN A 532 -11.34 5.79 19.20
CA ASN A 532 -10.01 5.18 19.20
C ASN A 532 -10.05 3.65 19.34
N ARG A 533 -11.25 3.06 19.45
CA ARG A 533 -11.52 1.61 19.52
C ARG A 533 -10.94 0.97 20.78
N ASP A 534 -11.01 1.71 21.88
CA ASP A 534 -10.64 1.23 23.20
C ASP A 534 -11.56 0.09 23.65
N THR A 535 -11.01 -0.81 24.47
CA THR A 535 -11.75 -1.90 25.08
C THR A 535 -12.59 -1.35 26.23
N LEU A 536 -13.91 -1.37 26.05
CA LEU A 536 -14.85 -0.84 27.02
C LEU A 536 -15.28 -1.90 28.05
N GLN A 537 -15.44 -1.45 29.28
CA GLN A 537 -16.07 -2.19 30.36
C GLN A 537 -17.31 -1.45 30.85
N PHE A 538 -18.37 -2.18 31.19
CA PHE A 538 -19.65 -1.62 31.60
C PHE A 538 -20.01 -1.98 33.05
N THR A 539 -20.70 -1.05 33.70
CA THR A 539 -21.34 -1.25 35.01
C THR A 539 -22.79 -0.82 34.92
N VAL A 540 -23.70 -1.67 35.38
CA VAL A 540 -25.14 -1.48 35.37
C VAL A 540 -25.61 -1.24 36.79
N TYR A 541 -26.39 -0.18 36.97
CA TYR A 541 -27.07 0.18 38.20
C TYR A 541 -28.58 0.25 37.96
N TYR A 542 -29.36 0.11 39.02
CA TYR A 542 -30.80 0.35 38.98
C TYR A 542 -31.24 1.14 40.22
N LYS A 543 -32.36 1.85 40.12
CA LYS A 543 -33.04 2.47 41.26
C LYS A 543 -34.53 2.53 41.00
N ALA A 544 -35.35 2.56 42.05
CA ALA A 544 -36.74 2.95 41.88
C ALA A 544 -36.83 4.45 41.51
N VAL A 545 -37.87 4.86 40.79
CA VAL A 545 -38.02 6.26 40.32
C VAL A 545 -38.07 7.24 41.51
N ASP A 546 -38.64 6.82 42.63
CA ASP A 546 -38.76 7.55 43.90
C ASP A 546 -37.55 7.39 44.84
N GLU A 547 -36.58 6.55 44.49
CA GLU A 547 -35.32 6.42 45.23
C GLU A 547 -34.24 7.37 44.68
N GLU A 548 -33.43 7.94 45.56
CA GLU A 548 -32.28 8.77 45.17
C GLU A 548 -31.02 7.94 44.86
N ASN A 549 -30.83 6.83 45.57
CA ASN A 549 -29.58 6.06 45.53
C ASN A 549 -29.60 4.96 44.48
N TRP A 550 -28.56 4.94 43.64
CA TRP A 550 -28.32 3.88 42.66
C TRP A 550 -27.79 2.60 43.33
N LYS A 551 -28.43 1.46 43.07
CA LYS A 551 -28.02 0.13 43.52
C LYS A 551 -27.23 -0.56 42.41
N LEU A 552 -26.09 -1.17 42.77
CA LEU A 552 -25.27 -1.93 41.82
C LEU A 552 -25.99 -3.19 41.38
N LEU A 553 -26.21 -3.35 40.08
CA LEU A 553 -26.77 -4.57 39.51
C LEU A 553 -25.66 -5.52 39.08
N LYS A 554 -24.72 -5.02 38.27
CA LYS A 554 -23.58 -5.80 37.77
C LYS A 554 -22.44 -4.88 37.36
N LYS A 555 -21.21 -5.30 37.65
CA LYS A 555 -19.98 -4.63 37.18
C LYS A 555 -19.15 -5.59 36.32
N GLU A 556 -18.16 -5.02 35.64
CA GLU A 556 -17.16 -5.76 34.86
C GLU A 556 -17.77 -6.52 33.67
N LEU A 557 -18.76 -5.91 33.02
CA LEU A 557 -19.36 -6.46 31.80
C LEU A 557 -18.54 -6.04 30.57
N ASN A 558 -18.32 -6.99 29.65
CA ASN A 558 -17.60 -6.75 28.39
C ASN A 558 -18.53 -6.79 27.16
N ALA A 559 -19.80 -7.16 27.35
CA ALA A 559 -20.81 -7.18 26.32
C ALA A 559 -21.82 -6.04 26.55
N PRO A 560 -22.37 -5.41 25.48
CA PRO A 560 -23.29 -4.29 25.60
C PRO A 560 -24.72 -4.71 25.96
N SER A 561 -24.86 -5.76 26.77
CA SER A 561 -26.12 -6.30 27.23
C SER A 561 -25.99 -7.03 28.55
N TYR A 562 -27.07 -7.06 29.32
CA TYR A 562 -27.17 -7.80 30.58
C TYR A 562 -28.57 -8.38 30.75
N ASP A 563 -28.64 -9.66 31.12
CA ASP A 563 -29.90 -10.32 31.49
C ASP A 563 -30.18 -10.09 32.98
N TRP A 564 -31.23 -9.34 33.28
CA TRP A 564 -31.65 -8.98 34.62
C TRP A 564 -32.77 -9.89 35.10
N ASP A 565 -32.53 -10.66 36.16
CA ASP A 565 -33.56 -11.39 36.89
C ASP A 565 -34.31 -10.43 37.83
N ILE A 566 -35.60 -10.21 37.54
CA ILE A 566 -36.46 -9.28 38.28
C ILE A 566 -37.34 -9.98 39.31
N THR A 567 -37.23 -11.32 39.46
CA THR A 567 -38.15 -12.12 40.28
C THR A 567 -38.20 -11.70 41.75
N SER A 568 -37.09 -11.15 42.27
CA SER A 568 -36.97 -10.69 43.66
C SER A 568 -37.02 -9.15 43.80
N ILE A 569 -37.36 -8.44 42.73
CA ILE A 569 -37.47 -6.98 42.75
C ILE A 569 -38.90 -6.61 43.14
N ALA A 570 -39.06 -5.65 44.05
CA ALA A 570 -40.38 -5.19 44.48
C ALA A 570 -41.12 -4.50 43.32
N ASP A 571 -42.44 -4.55 43.32
CA ASP A 571 -43.23 -3.91 42.26
C ASP A 571 -43.07 -2.40 42.29
N GLY A 572 -43.03 -1.79 41.10
CA GLY A 572 -42.83 -0.35 40.96
C GLY A 572 -42.16 0.06 39.66
N LYS A 573 -41.85 1.36 39.54
CA LYS A 573 -41.14 1.91 38.38
C LYS A 573 -39.65 2.03 38.69
N TYR A 574 -38.83 1.54 37.78
CA TYR A 574 -37.38 1.50 37.92
C TYR A 574 -36.70 2.15 36.72
N GLU A 575 -35.54 2.74 36.97
CA GLU A 575 -34.62 3.22 35.94
C GLU A 575 -33.33 2.39 36.00
N VAL A 576 -32.70 2.20 34.84
CA VAL A 576 -31.42 1.50 34.72
C VAL A 576 -30.37 2.47 34.20
N LYS A 577 -29.25 2.59 34.91
CA LYS A 577 -28.10 3.39 34.48
C LYS A 577 -26.97 2.48 34.05
N VAL A 578 -26.43 2.73 32.87
CA VAL A 578 -25.22 2.06 32.37
C VAL A 578 -24.09 3.07 32.38
N VAL A 579 -22.97 2.69 33.01
CA VAL A 579 -21.70 3.42 32.95
C VAL A 579 -20.75 2.62 32.05
N ALA A 580 -20.21 3.25 31.02
CA ALA A 580 -19.16 2.70 30.16
C ALA A 580 -17.82 3.36 30.50
N THR A 581 -16.74 2.57 30.55
CA THR A 581 -15.38 3.05 30.80
C THR A 581 -14.37 2.35 29.91
N ASP A 582 -13.38 3.10 29.44
CA ASP A 582 -12.26 2.63 28.61
C ASP A 582 -11.03 2.17 29.43
N LYS A 583 -11.19 1.98 30.75
CA LYS A 583 -10.08 1.71 31.68
C LYS A 583 -9.24 0.45 31.38
N LEU A 584 -9.75 -0.47 30.55
CA LEU A 584 -8.98 -1.66 30.14
C LEU A 584 -7.94 -1.30 29.08
N SER A 585 -8.15 -0.18 28.38
CA SER A 585 -7.27 0.36 27.34
C SER A 585 -6.39 1.50 27.82
N ASN A 586 -6.56 1.98 29.05
CA ASN A 586 -5.89 3.18 29.54
C ASN A 586 -5.22 2.94 30.90
N PRO A 587 -4.04 3.54 31.17
CA PRO A 587 -3.45 3.53 32.51
C PRO A 587 -4.39 4.12 33.56
N VAL A 588 -4.22 3.71 34.81
CA VAL A 588 -5.01 4.24 35.94
C VAL A 588 -4.89 5.78 36.02
N GLY A 589 -6.03 6.45 36.08
CA GLY A 589 -6.17 7.92 36.10
C GLY A 589 -6.34 8.56 34.72
N TRP A 590 -6.27 7.78 33.64
CA TRP A 590 -6.41 8.25 32.25
C TRP A 590 -7.72 7.79 31.62
N GLU A 591 -8.44 6.91 32.29
CA GLU A 591 -9.71 6.39 31.84
C GLU A 591 -10.75 7.50 31.70
N LYS A 592 -11.58 7.41 30.65
CA LYS A 592 -12.80 8.18 30.50
C LYS A 592 -13.98 7.29 30.82
N THR A 593 -15.01 7.93 31.36
CA THR A 593 -16.25 7.26 31.75
C THR A 593 -17.42 8.10 31.29
N VAL A 594 -18.40 7.45 30.66
CA VAL A 594 -19.68 8.07 30.29
C VAL A 594 -20.80 7.24 30.89
N ASP A 595 -21.89 7.87 31.28
CA ASP A 595 -23.08 7.17 31.75
C ASP A 595 -24.36 7.60 31.00
N LYS A 596 -25.35 6.70 31.01
CA LYS A 596 -26.67 6.96 30.45
C LYS A 596 -27.75 6.21 31.22
N VAL A 597 -28.89 6.86 31.40
CA VAL A 597 -30.06 6.33 32.09
C VAL A 597 -31.12 5.91 31.06
N SER A 598 -31.77 4.77 31.29
CA SER A 598 -32.89 4.29 30.49
C SER A 598 -34.16 5.11 30.75
N ALA A 599 -35.16 4.96 29.89
CA ALA A 599 -36.52 5.34 30.29
C ALA A 599 -36.99 4.46 31.48
N PRO A 600 -37.93 4.95 32.32
CA PRO A 600 -38.51 4.14 33.39
C PRO A 600 -39.22 2.90 32.86
N VAL A 601 -39.06 1.78 33.56
CA VAL A 601 -39.71 0.49 33.29
C VAL A 601 -40.48 0.01 34.52
N SER A 602 -41.61 -0.66 34.31
CA SER A 602 -42.50 -1.09 35.40
C SER A 602 -42.29 -2.58 35.70
N VAL A 603 -41.88 -2.90 36.91
CA VAL A 603 -41.77 -4.27 37.44
C VAL A 603 -43.10 -4.59 38.11
N ASP A 604 -43.66 -5.75 37.75
CA ASP A 604 -44.84 -6.33 38.38
C ASP A 604 -44.64 -7.84 38.52
N ASN A 605 -44.53 -8.28 39.76
CA ASN A 605 -44.40 -9.65 40.20
C ASN A 605 -45.58 -10.11 41.07
N THR A 606 -46.57 -9.24 41.32
CA THR A 606 -47.76 -9.60 42.10
C THR A 606 -48.71 -10.40 41.22
N ASP A 607 -49.24 -11.51 41.76
CA ASP A 607 -50.25 -12.30 41.05
C ASP A 607 -51.61 -11.56 41.05
N PRO A 608 -52.41 -11.70 39.97
CA PRO A 608 -53.77 -11.20 39.98
C PRO A 608 -54.60 -11.92 41.05
N GLU A 609 -55.68 -11.31 41.51
CA GLU A 609 -56.62 -11.90 42.46
C GLU A 609 -57.83 -12.50 41.72
N VAL A 610 -58.19 -13.73 42.09
CA VAL A 610 -59.46 -14.36 41.69
C VAL A 610 -60.41 -14.27 42.89
N GLY A 611 -61.42 -13.41 42.78
CA GLY A 611 -62.42 -13.23 43.82
C GLY A 611 -63.36 -14.42 43.97
N GLU A 612 -64.42 -14.24 44.76
CA GLU A 612 -65.42 -15.27 44.97
C GLU A 612 -66.09 -15.67 43.65
N ILE A 613 -66.14 -16.98 43.39
CA ILE A 613 -66.78 -17.55 42.20
C ILE A 613 -68.22 -17.89 42.59
N ASN A 614 -69.15 -17.07 42.13
CA ASN A 614 -70.58 -17.27 42.36
C ASN A 614 -71.14 -18.18 41.28
N VAL A 615 -71.88 -19.21 41.70
CA VAL A 615 -72.50 -20.19 40.81
C VAL A 615 -74.00 -20.22 41.07
N GLU A 616 -74.79 -19.80 40.08
CA GLU A 616 -76.25 -19.72 40.16
C GLU A 616 -76.88 -20.77 39.24
N PRO A 617 -77.58 -21.79 39.77
CA PRO A 617 -78.28 -22.78 38.96
C PRO A 617 -79.44 -22.14 38.18
N GLN A 618 -79.67 -22.61 36.96
CA GLN A 618 -80.77 -22.17 36.10
C GLN A 618 -81.79 -23.29 35.91
N ASP A 619 -83.05 -22.94 35.64
CA ASP A 619 -84.17 -23.89 35.53
C ASP A 619 -84.02 -24.94 34.40
N ASP A 620 -83.08 -24.75 33.47
CA ASP A 620 -82.81 -25.62 32.32
C ASP A 620 -81.65 -26.63 32.55
N GLY A 621 -81.03 -26.60 33.74
CA GLY A 621 -79.87 -27.42 34.10
C GLY A 621 -78.53 -26.83 33.66
N THR A 622 -78.49 -25.56 33.24
CA THR A 622 -77.27 -24.77 33.07
C THR A 622 -76.94 -23.98 34.34
N PHE A 623 -75.75 -23.38 34.38
CA PHE A 623 -75.29 -22.56 35.49
C PHE A 623 -74.76 -21.23 34.97
N LYS A 624 -75.11 -20.14 35.65
CA LYS A 624 -74.49 -18.83 35.46
C LYS A 624 -73.37 -18.68 36.48
N ILE A 625 -72.16 -18.47 35.98
CA ILE A 625 -70.97 -18.33 36.81
C ILE A 625 -70.41 -16.92 36.65
N THR A 626 -70.28 -16.22 37.77
CA THR A 626 -69.70 -14.89 37.82
C THR A 626 -68.50 -14.87 38.76
N CYS A 627 -67.42 -14.21 38.35
CA CYS A 627 -66.21 -14.11 39.15
C CYS A 627 -65.57 -12.74 38.91
N LYS A 628 -65.39 -11.97 39.97
CA LYS A 628 -64.61 -10.72 39.91
C LYS A 628 -63.13 -11.08 39.93
N VAL A 629 -62.36 -10.52 39.03
CA VAL A 629 -60.90 -10.72 38.97
C VAL A 629 -60.20 -9.38 38.89
N SER A 630 -59.07 -9.22 39.55
CA SER A 630 -58.39 -7.92 39.61
C SER A 630 -56.87 -8.05 39.69
N ASP A 631 -56.17 -7.04 39.21
CA ASP A 631 -54.71 -6.89 39.34
C ASP A 631 -54.36 -5.49 39.85
N ALA A 632 -53.31 -5.40 40.68
CA ALA A 632 -52.94 -4.15 41.33
C ALA A 632 -52.26 -3.15 40.36
N MET A 633 -51.43 -3.64 39.42
CA MET A 633 -50.53 -2.81 38.62
C MET A 633 -50.90 -2.79 37.14
N ASN A 634 -51.24 -3.94 36.57
CA ASN A 634 -51.55 -4.17 35.18
C ASN A 634 -53.04 -4.43 34.92
N THR A 635 -53.44 -4.41 33.65
CA THR A 635 -54.77 -4.90 33.26
C THR A 635 -54.74 -6.43 33.23
N VAL A 636 -55.89 -7.04 33.48
CA VAL A 636 -56.07 -8.46 33.20
C VAL A 636 -55.90 -8.67 31.68
N GLN A 637 -55.26 -9.75 31.27
CA GLN A 637 -55.00 -10.05 29.85
C GLN A 637 -55.88 -11.19 29.34
N ARG A 638 -56.11 -12.21 30.18
CA ARG A 638 -56.84 -13.42 29.79
C ARG A 638 -57.38 -14.15 31.02
N ALA A 639 -58.57 -14.71 30.92
CA ALA A 639 -59.08 -15.71 31.86
C ALA A 639 -59.51 -16.99 31.13
N VAL A 640 -59.26 -18.13 31.76
CA VAL A 640 -59.64 -19.46 31.26
C VAL A 640 -60.28 -20.27 32.38
N TYR A 641 -61.15 -21.21 32.04
CA TYR A 641 -61.81 -22.09 32.99
C TYR A 641 -61.76 -23.57 32.60
N LYS A 642 -61.99 -24.42 33.59
CA LYS A 642 -62.26 -25.86 33.46
C LYS A 642 -63.40 -26.25 34.39
N ILE A 643 -64.30 -27.10 33.92
CA ILE A 643 -65.30 -27.76 34.74
C ILE A 643 -64.82 -29.19 34.99
N ASP A 644 -64.85 -29.61 36.25
CA ASP A 644 -64.35 -30.88 36.74
C ASP A 644 -62.92 -31.19 36.27
N ASN A 645 -62.74 -32.35 35.63
CA ASN A 645 -61.46 -32.82 35.10
C ASN A 645 -61.36 -32.64 33.58
N ASP A 646 -62.06 -31.66 32.99
CA ASP A 646 -61.95 -31.35 31.56
C ASP A 646 -60.48 -31.24 31.15
N GLU A 647 -60.08 -31.95 30.09
CA GLU A 647 -58.69 -31.97 29.63
C GLU A 647 -58.25 -30.59 29.11
N GLN A 648 -59.17 -29.83 28.52
CA GLN A 648 -58.89 -28.55 27.85
C GLN A 648 -59.37 -27.34 28.66
N TRP A 649 -58.52 -26.32 28.76
CA TRP A 649 -58.91 -25.00 29.28
C TRP A 649 -59.70 -24.24 28.22
N ARG A 650 -60.84 -23.64 28.61
CA ARG A 650 -61.67 -22.82 27.72
C ARG A 650 -61.59 -21.36 28.14
N VAL A 651 -61.74 -20.42 27.23
CA VAL A 651 -61.69 -18.99 27.54
C VAL A 651 -63.01 -18.55 28.20
N ILE A 652 -62.92 -17.71 29.23
CA ILE A 652 -64.04 -16.96 29.79
C ILE A 652 -63.76 -15.48 29.54
N PHE A 653 -64.77 -14.75 29.07
CA PHE A 653 -64.65 -13.32 28.79
C PHE A 653 -65.25 -12.49 29.94
N PRO A 654 -64.81 -11.24 30.12
CA PRO A 654 -65.52 -10.28 30.93
C PRO A 654 -66.94 -10.04 30.38
N GLU A 655 -67.83 -9.51 31.21
CA GLU A 655 -69.22 -9.21 30.84
C GLU A 655 -69.34 -8.28 29.63
N ASP A 656 -68.41 -7.35 29.47
CA ASP A 656 -68.32 -6.44 28.33
C ASP A 656 -67.56 -7.02 27.11
N GLY A 657 -66.96 -8.20 27.26
CA GLY A 657 -66.25 -8.93 26.23
C GLY A 657 -64.78 -8.55 26.00
N ILE A 658 -64.18 -7.62 26.76
CA ILE A 658 -62.81 -7.13 26.49
C ILE A 658 -61.97 -7.07 27.76
N PHE A 659 -60.74 -7.61 27.71
CA PHE A 659 -59.76 -7.49 28.79
C PHE A 659 -58.94 -6.19 28.66
N ASP A 660 -59.46 -5.08 29.19
CA ASP A 660 -58.82 -3.75 29.09
C ASP A 660 -58.65 -3.03 30.44
N SER A 661 -59.13 -3.63 31.52
CA SER A 661 -59.20 -3.02 32.85
C SER A 661 -58.39 -3.79 33.90
N LYS A 662 -58.07 -3.09 35.00
CA LYS A 662 -57.40 -3.71 36.17
C LYS A 662 -58.33 -4.64 36.94
N GLU A 663 -59.63 -4.41 36.83
CA GLU A 663 -60.68 -5.19 37.45
C GLU A 663 -61.65 -5.60 36.36
N GLU A 664 -61.98 -6.88 36.30
CA GLU A 664 -62.85 -7.46 35.29
C GLU A 664 -63.92 -8.32 35.96
N GLN A 665 -65.16 -8.23 35.46
CA GLN A 665 -66.25 -9.09 35.90
C GLN A 665 -66.42 -10.22 34.89
N LEU A 666 -65.95 -11.42 35.22
CA LEU A 666 -66.09 -12.59 34.35
C LEU A 666 -67.52 -13.11 34.39
N LEU A 667 -68.03 -13.51 33.23
CA LEU A 667 -69.35 -14.13 33.07
C LEU A 667 -69.25 -15.37 32.16
N LEU A 668 -69.76 -16.49 32.66
CA LEU A 668 -69.88 -17.73 31.90
C LEU A 668 -71.28 -18.31 32.06
N HIS A 669 -71.90 -18.66 30.95
CA HIS A 669 -73.07 -19.53 30.90
C HIS A 669 -72.62 -20.92 30.48
N THR A 670 -72.83 -21.91 31.33
CA THR A 670 -72.43 -23.30 31.01
C THR A 670 -73.42 -23.93 30.04
N THR A 671 -72.99 -25.00 29.36
CA THR A 671 -73.93 -25.97 28.78
C THR A 671 -74.52 -26.84 29.89
N LYS A 672 -75.65 -27.50 29.64
CA LYS A 672 -76.29 -28.41 30.60
C LYS A 672 -75.29 -29.44 31.14
N LEU A 673 -75.17 -29.53 32.46
CA LEU A 673 -74.28 -30.47 33.13
C LEU A 673 -75.06 -31.71 33.61
N PRO A 674 -74.42 -32.89 33.75
CA PRO A 674 -75.03 -34.07 34.38
C PRO A 674 -75.51 -33.79 35.81
N GLU A 675 -76.42 -34.60 36.35
CA GLU A 675 -76.77 -34.50 37.77
C GLU A 675 -75.60 -35.00 38.64
N GLY A 676 -75.15 -34.17 39.58
CA GLY A 676 -74.04 -34.49 40.48
C GLY A 676 -73.34 -33.24 41.01
N ALA A 677 -72.33 -33.45 41.85
CA ALA A 677 -71.46 -32.37 42.31
C ALA A 677 -70.42 -32.04 41.23
N HIS A 678 -70.29 -30.76 40.92
CA HIS A 678 -69.34 -30.23 39.95
C HIS A 678 -68.34 -29.29 40.60
N SER A 679 -67.24 -29.00 39.91
CA SER A 679 -66.32 -27.95 40.31
C SER A 679 -65.84 -27.14 39.12
N ILE A 680 -65.74 -25.83 39.28
CA ILE A 680 -65.11 -24.95 38.29
C ILE A 680 -63.77 -24.46 38.82
N THR A 681 -62.76 -24.47 37.96
CA THR A 681 -61.46 -23.84 38.21
C THR A 681 -61.28 -22.72 37.19
N ILE A 682 -61.06 -21.49 37.65
CA ILE A 682 -60.80 -20.31 36.82
C ILE A 682 -59.33 -19.91 37.01
N ARG A 683 -58.59 -19.75 35.92
CA ARG A 683 -57.22 -19.22 35.91
C ARG A 683 -57.17 -17.89 35.16
N VAL A 684 -56.58 -16.90 35.80
CA VAL A 684 -56.42 -15.54 35.27
C VAL A 684 -54.95 -15.29 34.96
N THR A 685 -54.67 -14.54 33.90
CA THR A 685 -53.34 -14.08 33.50
C THR A 685 -53.37 -12.58 33.27
N ASP A 686 -52.45 -11.83 33.87
CA ASP A 686 -52.31 -10.38 33.67
C ASP A 686 -51.40 -10.04 32.46
N ARG A 687 -51.16 -8.76 32.20
CA ARG A 687 -50.20 -8.33 31.15
C ARG A 687 -48.73 -8.60 31.50
N ALA A 688 -48.36 -8.72 32.76
CA ALA A 688 -47.02 -9.08 33.21
C ALA A 688 -46.75 -10.61 33.20
N GLN A 689 -47.71 -11.40 32.69
CA GLN A 689 -47.72 -12.87 32.65
C GLN A 689 -47.76 -13.54 34.03
N ASN A 690 -48.16 -12.84 35.08
CA ASN A 690 -48.51 -13.47 36.36
C ASN A 690 -49.82 -14.24 36.23
N THR A 691 -49.99 -15.28 37.04
CA THR A 691 -51.18 -16.13 36.96
C THR A 691 -51.71 -16.53 38.32
N ALA A 692 -53.02 -16.38 38.52
CA ALA A 692 -53.71 -16.91 39.69
C ALA A 692 -54.81 -17.87 39.29
N THR A 693 -55.19 -18.75 40.22
CA THR A 693 -56.24 -19.77 40.00
C THR A 693 -57.18 -19.80 41.19
N GLY A 694 -58.48 -19.64 40.94
CA GLY A 694 -59.56 -19.86 41.91
C GLY A 694 -60.34 -21.13 41.57
N ARG A 695 -60.92 -21.78 42.58
CA ARG A 695 -61.74 -22.99 42.40
C ARG A 695 -62.96 -22.95 43.31
N GLN A 696 -64.11 -23.33 42.77
CA GLN A 696 -65.37 -23.47 43.51
C GLN A 696 -66.04 -24.80 43.16
N SER A 697 -66.62 -25.46 44.16
CA SER A 697 -67.47 -26.65 43.95
C SER A 697 -68.94 -26.26 44.12
N PHE A 698 -69.83 -26.85 43.33
CA PHE A 698 -71.26 -26.52 43.31
C PHE A 698 -72.13 -27.72 42.92
#